data_AF-A0A3B9CRN0-F1
#
_entry.id   AF-A0A3B9CRN0-F1
#
_cell.length_a   1.000
_cell.length_b   1.000
_cell.length_c   1.000
_cell.angle_alpha   90.00
_cell.angle_beta   90.00
_cell.angle_gamma   90.00
#
_symmetry.space_group_name_H-M   'P 1'
#
loop_
_entity.id
_entity.type
_entity.pdbx_description
1 polymer ?
#
loop_
_entity_poly.entity_id
_entity_poly.type
_entity_poly.pdbx_seq_one_letter_code
_entity_poly.pdbx_strand_id
1 'polypeptide(L)'
;MSPSFLGYLAMGFLTALNDNMFRWLIVPIAKFRFASDPSLSPTEVEANETTILSVGLASFVLPSIIFAPWSGWLADRFSKRRVTIWLKIAEAAIMLVGVIAIWVGSLPGMFVVLFLTGAQSALLSTAKYGIIPEIVPREKLSAANGLAGLVTLIAVIVGTVAGNGLYAITGDAGLDGLWKSASALLGVAGLGIVAAVLISRVRPANPTAKFPLNPFNDSWRDIKLVMADRPILRVTLGVAFFWSLAALAQLNIDVFVINNLKMDQTSVGAYLAVLSLGVGLGSVLAGWWSGGRVELGMVPLGTVLMVLACVVAWLASGSWWAFGIALGLIGLGGGLFNVPLNAYIQDRSPRENLGAILAAGHQITSILVLSVSFLFPFLRNEMELSADVVFLVAGLGTLPILLYVVWLIPQATIRFVVWLLSRLVYRVRIFGLKNIPEEGGALLVANHVTWIDGVLILLASSRPIRMIAYADYVKGGVIGWLSRLFEIIPIRAADGPRALMQSLTEARDALNEGELVCIFAEGQISRTGELLKFERGMMKILKGTEVPVIPVYLDELWGSIFSHEGGKFFWKKPKHWPYPVTLNFGKSIPREEVTDVNVVRDAVLVLKSECAEIRGRREMIPALRLIRNCRLAWGSTKVADSAGSKLTGGRLLTGALAFRKHLVTSLLGPDEKMVGLLVPPSAGGVVANLAVSLAGRVSVNLNYTLSEDVVNYCIKEAGVTTVLTSKKFMEKRPMELDAKVVYLEDLKEQIGGMAKLCALLTAKLMPFGMLISKLGLDKVDADEMMTVIFTSGSTGQPKGVMLSHNNVNSNVDAANELIKFTSDDVILGVLPFFHSFGYTVTLWFPCCLDPGAVYHYNPLDSRMVAKLIEEY
;
A
#
# COMPACT_ATOMS: atom_id res chain seq x y z
N MET A 1 -0.27 5.19 18.11
CA MET A 1 1.15 5.54 18.31
C MET A 1 1.39 5.64 19.81
N SER A 2 2.56 5.25 20.33
CA SER A 2 2.84 5.32 21.78
C SER A 2 3.02 6.78 22.24
N PRO A 3 2.71 7.13 23.50
CA PRO A 3 2.96 8.47 24.04
C PRO A 3 4.43 8.90 23.94
N SER A 4 5.36 7.95 24.11
CA SER A 4 6.80 8.22 23.95
C SER A 4 7.16 8.63 22.53
N PHE A 5 6.57 8.00 21.52
CA PHE A 5 6.85 8.34 20.12
C PHE A 5 6.24 9.71 19.75
N LEU A 6 5.08 10.06 20.31
CA LEU A 6 4.51 11.41 20.16
C LEU A 6 5.41 12.47 20.82
N GLY A 7 5.90 12.21 22.03
CA GLY A 7 6.87 13.09 22.71
C GLY A 7 8.16 13.28 21.90
N TYR A 8 8.67 12.20 21.30
CA TYR A 8 9.82 12.25 20.39
C TYR A 8 9.56 13.13 19.16
N LEU A 9 8.42 12.97 18.49
CA LEU A 9 8.06 13.77 17.32
C LEU A 9 7.88 15.25 17.68
N ALA A 10 7.18 15.54 18.78
CA ALA A 10 6.98 16.91 19.25
C ALA A 10 8.31 17.59 19.63
N MET A 11 9.21 16.87 20.31
CA MET A 11 10.55 17.38 20.63
C MET A 11 11.33 17.66 19.34
N GLY A 12 11.35 16.72 18.39
CA GLY A 12 12.02 16.88 17.11
C GLY A 12 11.47 18.03 16.28
N PHE A 13 10.15 18.26 16.32
CA PHE A 13 9.48 19.38 15.67
C PHE A 13 9.92 20.71 16.27
N LEU A 14 9.82 20.85 17.59
CA LEU A 14 10.08 22.12 18.27
C LEU A 14 11.55 22.54 18.16
N THR A 15 12.50 21.59 18.21
CA THR A 15 13.92 21.91 17.98
C THR A 15 14.15 22.43 16.56
N ALA A 16 13.71 21.68 15.53
CA ALA A 16 13.94 22.08 14.15
C ALA A 16 13.22 23.40 13.79
N LEU A 17 12.06 23.65 14.39
CA LEU A 17 11.33 24.91 14.24
C LEU A 17 12.14 26.07 14.82
N ASN A 18 12.66 25.92 16.02
CA ASN A 18 13.41 26.97 16.71
C ASN A 18 14.72 27.32 15.99
N ASP A 19 15.47 26.29 15.56
CA ASP A 19 16.73 26.43 14.81
C ASP A 19 16.52 27.27 13.55
N ASN A 20 15.47 26.95 12.78
CA ASN A 20 15.16 27.65 11.54
C ASN A 20 14.55 29.03 11.79
N MET A 21 13.72 29.18 12.83
CA MET A 21 13.14 30.46 13.21
C MET A 21 14.22 31.47 13.60
N PHE A 22 15.22 31.05 14.38
CA PHE A 22 16.34 31.92 14.72
C PHE A 22 17.21 32.24 13.50
N ARG A 23 17.60 31.22 12.71
CA ARG A 23 18.44 31.41 11.51
C ARG A 23 17.80 32.37 10.52
N TRP A 24 16.52 32.19 10.20
CA TRP A 24 15.80 33.02 9.23
C TRP A 24 15.28 34.34 9.79
N LEU A 25 15.44 34.59 11.09
CA LEU A 25 15.31 35.92 11.67
C LEU A 25 16.60 36.73 11.48
N ILE A 26 17.77 36.13 11.76
CA ILE A 26 19.05 36.86 11.74
C ILE A 26 19.63 37.09 10.34
N VAL A 27 19.38 36.17 9.40
CA VAL A 27 19.92 36.28 8.04
C VAL A 27 19.39 37.54 7.31
N PRO A 28 18.08 37.85 7.30
CA PRO A 28 17.57 39.09 6.74
C PRO A 28 18.11 40.35 7.45
N ILE A 29 18.21 40.33 8.79
CA ILE A 29 18.81 41.43 9.57
C ILE A 29 20.25 41.69 9.12
N ALA A 30 21.03 40.63 8.90
CA ALA A 30 22.39 40.75 8.40
C ALA A 30 22.42 41.32 6.97
N LYS A 31 21.59 40.79 6.05
CA LYS A 31 21.49 41.30 4.66
C LYS A 31 21.18 42.80 4.64
N PHE A 32 20.17 43.24 5.39
CA PHE A 32 19.77 44.64 5.44
C PHE A 32 20.92 45.54 5.88
N ARG A 33 21.65 45.18 6.95
CA ARG A 33 22.75 46.02 7.45
C ARG A 33 23.86 46.22 6.45
N PHE A 34 24.20 45.20 5.66
CA PHE A 34 25.20 45.32 4.61
C PHE A 34 24.65 46.04 3.37
N ALA A 35 23.39 45.80 2.98
CA ALA A 35 22.75 46.52 1.88
C ALA A 35 22.55 48.02 2.16
N SER A 36 22.43 48.40 3.44
CA SER A 36 22.29 49.79 3.89
C SER A 36 23.61 50.57 3.93
N ASP A 37 24.75 49.96 3.62
CA ASP A 37 26.04 50.64 3.53
C ASP A 37 26.13 51.45 2.22
N PRO A 38 26.12 52.79 2.27
CA PRO A 38 26.12 53.65 1.09
C PRO A 38 27.43 53.60 0.29
N SER A 39 28.47 52.91 0.78
CA SER A 39 29.75 52.75 0.09
C SER A 39 29.79 51.63 -0.94
N LEU A 40 28.76 50.77 -1.02
CA LEU A 40 28.73 49.59 -1.87
C LEU A 40 27.93 49.82 -3.17
N SER A 41 28.47 49.31 -4.29
CA SER A 41 27.75 49.23 -5.57
C SER A 41 26.69 48.12 -5.58
N PRO A 42 25.66 48.17 -6.46
CA PRO A 42 24.63 47.12 -6.53
C PRO A 42 25.18 45.70 -6.76
N THR A 43 26.28 45.58 -7.49
CA THR A 43 27.00 44.32 -7.72
C THR A 43 27.73 43.81 -6.47
N GLU A 44 28.28 44.72 -5.67
CA GLU A 44 28.91 44.37 -4.38
C GLU A 44 27.87 44.01 -3.32
N VAL A 45 26.69 44.63 -3.35
CA VAL A 45 25.54 44.25 -2.51
C VAL A 45 25.10 42.82 -2.83
N GLU A 46 24.92 42.47 -4.12
CA GLU A 46 24.55 41.10 -4.52
C GLU A 46 25.62 40.07 -4.13
N ALA A 47 26.91 40.37 -4.32
CA ALA A 47 28.02 39.50 -3.92
C ALA A 47 28.12 39.32 -2.39
N ASN A 48 27.80 40.37 -1.62
CA ASN A 48 27.74 40.29 -0.16
C ASN A 48 26.54 39.48 0.33
N GLU A 49 25.38 39.55 -0.35
CA GLU A 49 24.21 38.73 0.00
C GLU A 49 24.49 37.22 -0.13
N THR A 50 25.10 36.80 -1.24
CA THR A 50 25.48 35.38 -1.45
C THR A 50 26.50 34.92 -0.40
N THR A 51 27.40 35.81 0.00
CA THR A 51 28.40 35.56 1.05
C THR A 51 27.75 35.43 2.43
N ILE A 52 26.82 36.31 2.80
CA ILE A 52 26.10 36.27 4.09
C ILE A 52 25.30 34.98 4.24
N LEU A 53 24.58 34.57 3.18
CA LEU A 53 23.84 33.32 3.16
C LEU A 53 24.76 32.11 3.40
N SER A 54 25.95 32.14 2.79
CA SER A 54 26.97 31.11 2.92
C SER A 54 27.62 31.09 4.31
N VAL A 55 27.89 32.25 4.91
CA VAL A 55 28.37 32.39 6.30
C VAL A 55 27.32 31.87 7.29
N GLY A 56 26.03 32.14 7.04
CA GLY A 56 24.93 31.59 7.83
C GLY A 56 24.87 30.07 7.77
N LEU A 57 25.02 29.48 6.57
CA LEU A 57 25.10 28.03 6.42
C LEU A 57 26.32 27.46 7.14
N ALA A 58 27.50 28.03 6.92
CA ALA A 58 28.75 27.58 7.52
C ALA A 58 28.70 27.65 9.05
N SER A 59 28.19 28.76 9.61
CA SER A 59 28.06 28.95 11.06
C SER A 59 27.18 27.86 11.69
N PHE A 60 26.08 27.48 11.03
CA PHE A 60 25.17 26.44 11.54
C PHE A 60 25.72 25.01 11.38
N VAL A 61 26.43 24.72 10.28
CA VAL A 61 26.86 23.35 9.93
C VAL A 61 28.22 22.98 10.54
N LEU A 62 29.16 23.92 10.63
CA LEU A 62 30.52 23.70 11.16
C LEU A 62 30.56 23.02 12.54
N PRO A 63 29.71 23.38 13.53
CA PRO A 63 29.65 22.68 14.81
C PRO A 63 29.43 21.17 14.69
N SER A 64 28.66 20.73 13.69
CA SER A 64 28.39 19.30 13.46
C SER A 64 29.63 18.52 13.06
N ILE A 65 30.64 19.20 12.50
CA ILE A 65 31.94 18.60 12.18
C ILE A 65 32.82 18.51 13.43
N ILE A 66 32.83 19.58 14.23
CA ILE A 66 33.70 19.72 15.40
C ILE A 66 33.26 18.80 16.55
N PHE A 67 31.95 18.74 16.82
CA PHE A 67 31.39 18.09 17.99
C PHE A 67 30.87 16.65 17.73
N ALA A 68 31.09 16.09 16.54
CA ALA A 68 30.61 14.75 16.19
C ALA A 68 31.04 13.64 17.17
N PRO A 69 32.32 13.55 17.60
CA PRO A 69 32.75 12.50 18.56
C PRO A 69 32.06 12.63 19.91
N TRP A 70 31.80 13.86 20.35
CA TRP A 70 31.13 14.14 21.63
C TRP A 70 29.65 13.79 21.56
N SER A 71 29.03 13.99 20.39
CA SER A 71 27.65 13.59 20.11
C SER A 71 27.48 12.08 20.25
N GLY A 72 28.31 11.28 19.56
CA GLY A 72 28.28 9.81 19.66
C GLY A 72 28.53 9.32 21.09
N TRP A 73 29.54 9.88 21.76
CA TRP A 73 29.84 9.55 23.15
C TRP A 73 28.68 9.82 24.12
N LEU A 74 28.02 10.98 24.01
CA LEU A 74 26.85 11.30 24.84
C LEU A 74 25.72 10.29 24.64
N ALA A 75 25.41 9.97 23.37
CA ALA A 75 24.32 9.05 23.01
C ALA A 75 24.57 7.59 23.44
N ASP A 76 25.84 7.17 23.48
CA ASP A 76 26.21 5.80 23.87
C ASP A 76 26.38 5.65 25.38
N ARG A 77 27.03 6.60 26.05
CA ARG A 77 27.31 6.55 27.50
C ARG A 77 26.08 6.77 28.37
N PHE A 78 25.23 7.71 27.98
CA PHE A 78 24.06 8.10 28.77
C PHE A 78 22.76 7.62 28.11
N SER A 79 21.68 7.59 28.89
CA SER A 79 20.35 7.32 28.33
C SER A 79 20.00 8.45 27.34
N LYS A 80 19.62 8.09 26.10
CA LYS A 80 19.28 9.05 25.03
C LYS A 80 18.28 10.11 25.52
N ARG A 81 17.27 9.70 26.31
CA ARG A 81 16.31 10.62 26.94
C ARG A 81 16.98 11.70 27.82
N ARG A 82 17.96 11.33 28.66
CA ARG A 82 18.63 12.31 29.54
C ARG A 82 19.43 13.32 28.73
N VAL A 83 20.17 12.83 27.72
CA VAL A 83 20.93 13.66 26.80
C VAL A 83 20.00 14.66 26.09
N THR A 84 18.86 14.18 25.58
CA THR A 84 17.84 15.05 24.97
C THR A 84 17.37 16.15 25.92
N ILE A 85 17.04 15.82 27.17
CA ILE A 85 16.57 16.83 28.15
C ILE A 85 17.65 17.88 28.43
N TRP A 86 18.90 17.45 28.68
CA TRP A 86 20.01 18.39 28.92
C TRP A 86 20.25 19.34 27.75
N LEU A 87 20.22 18.81 26.52
CA LEU A 87 20.41 19.62 25.31
C LEU A 87 19.23 20.55 25.02
N LYS A 88 18.00 20.19 25.40
CA LYS A 88 16.83 21.10 25.30
C LYS A 88 16.86 22.22 26.34
N ILE A 89 17.40 21.96 27.53
CA ILE A 89 17.65 23.02 28.52
C ILE A 89 18.74 23.97 28.01
N ALA A 90 19.82 23.44 27.42
CA ALA A 90 20.87 24.23 26.80
C ALA A 90 20.34 25.11 25.65
N GLU A 91 19.43 24.58 24.81
CA GLU A 91 18.79 25.34 23.74
C GLU A 91 18.04 26.58 24.26
N ALA A 92 17.29 26.47 25.36
CA ALA A 92 16.60 27.62 25.95
C ALA A 92 17.59 28.71 26.42
N ALA A 93 18.73 28.31 26.99
CA ALA A 93 19.79 29.24 27.37
C ALA A 93 20.45 29.89 26.14
N ILE A 94 20.71 29.13 25.08
CA ILE A 94 21.27 29.64 23.82
C ILE A 94 20.30 30.66 23.18
N MET A 95 19.00 30.37 23.17
CA MET A 95 17.98 31.30 22.65
C MET A 95 17.91 32.60 23.47
N LEU A 96 18.07 32.52 24.80
CA LEU A 96 18.13 33.70 25.64
C LEU A 96 19.33 34.60 25.27
N VAL A 97 20.50 34.00 25.08
CA VAL A 97 21.70 34.72 24.61
C VAL A 97 21.47 35.28 23.21
N GLY A 98 20.75 34.57 22.33
CA GLY A 98 20.34 35.05 21.00
C GLY A 98 19.51 36.33 21.05
N VAL A 99 18.49 36.36 21.91
CA VAL A 99 17.67 37.55 22.12
C VAL A 99 18.51 38.72 22.62
N ILE A 100 19.45 38.46 23.55
CA ILE A 100 20.38 39.48 24.05
C ILE A 100 21.30 39.99 22.92
N ALA A 101 21.80 39.10 22.05
CA ALA A 101 22.65 39.49 20.91
C ALA A 101 21.90 40.39 19.91
N ILE A 102 20.61 40.12 19.68
CA ILE A 102 19.73 40.97 18.87
C ILE A 102 19.52 42.32 19.55
N TRP A 103 19.23 42.32 20.85
CA TRP A 103 19.04 43.55 21.63
C TRP A 103 20.25 44.48 21.60
N VAL A 104 21.46 43.91 21.74
CA VAL A 104 22.73 44.66 21.65
C VAL A 104 23.04 45.06 20.19
N GLY A 105 22.37 44.47 19.21
CA GLY A 105 22.59 44.74 17.79
C GLY A 105 23.94 44.24 17.28
N SER A 106 24.51 43.19 17.88
CA SER A 106 25.83 42.65 17.50
C SER A 106 25.69 41.56 16.43
N LEU A 107 26.03 41.89 15.17
CA LEU A 107 26.03 40.89 14.08
C LEU A 107 26.96 39.69 14.38
N PRO A 108 28.22 39.87 14.82
CA PRO A 108 29.05 38.73 15.19
C PRO A 108 28.45 37.92 16.33
N GLY A 109 27.81 38.58 17.30
CA GLY A 109 27.10 37.91 18.40
C GLY A 109 25.96 37.01 17.90
N MET A 110 25.17 37.47 16.93
CA MET A 110 24.09 36.68 16.33
C MET A 110 24.62 35.41 15.63
N PHE A 111 25.72 35.52 14.85
CA PHE A 111 26.32 34.37 14.18
C PHE A 111 27.02 33.40 15.14
N VAL A 112 27.60 33.90 16.24
CA VAL A 112 28.12 33.04 17.33
C VAL A 112 26.97 32.25 17.97
N VAL A 113 25.82 32.89 18.22
CA VAL A 113 24.65 32.16 18.73
C VAL A 113 24.14 31.16 17.70
N LEU A 114 24.13 31.48 16.40
CA LEU A 114 23.79 30.52 15.36
C LEU A 114 24.72 29.30 15.36
N PHE A 115 26.02 29.50 15.60
CA PHE A 115 26.99 28.43 15.79
C PHE A 115 26.67 27.59 17.04
N LEU A 116 26.31 28.21 18.16
CA LEU A 116 25.91 27.47 19.37
C LEU A 116 24.62 26.68 19.17
N THR A 117 23.65 27.22 18.44
CA THR A 117 22.43 26.50 18.04
C THR A 117 22.79 25.29 17.18
N GLY A 118 23.66 25.47 16.17
CA GLY A 118 24.17 24.36 15.37
C GLY A 118 24.90 23.30 16.20
N ALA A 119 25.67 23.70 17.22
CA ALA A 119 26.34 22.78 18.14
C ALA A 119 25.35 21.96 18.96
N GLN A 120 24.29 22.60 19.45
CA GLN A 120 23.22 21.92 20.19
C GLN A 120 22.50 20.90 19.28
N SER A 121 22.14 21.28 18.05
CA SER A 121 21.45 20.39 17.11
C SER A 121 22.34 19.22 16.70
N ALA A 122 23.65 19.46 16.52
CA ALA A 122 24.65 18.42 16.25
C ALA A 122 24.74 17.38 17.36
N LEU A 123 24.84 17.83 18.62
CA LEU A 123 24.89 16.96 19.79
C LEU A 123 23.58 16.19 20.00
N LEU A 124 22.45 16.78 19.61
CA LEU A 124 21.13 16.15 19.77
C LEU A 124 20.86 15.11 18.67
N SER A 125 21.36 15.31 17.46
CA SER A 125 21.04 14.50 16.28
C SER A 125 21.26 12.99 16.47
N THR A 126 22.38 12.58 17.06
CA THR A 126 22.72 11.17 17.30
C THR A 126 21.77 10.52 18.30
N ALA A 127 21.45 11.21 19.40
CA ALA A 127 20.45 10.76 20.37
C ALA A 127 19.04 10.72 19.76
N LYS A 128 18.70 11.68 18.88
CA LYS A 128 17.42 11.77 18.18
C LYS A 128 17.21 10.58 17.23
N TYR A 129 18.18 10.27 16.36
CA TYR A 129 18.02 9.16 15.41
C TYR A 129 18.27 7.79 16.04
N GLY A 130 19.18 7.70 17.01
CA GLY A 130 19.49 6.45 17.72
C GLY A 130 18.36 5.92 18.61
N ILE A 131 17.42 6.77 19.05
CA ILE A 131 16.31 6.34 19.93
C ILE A 131 15.18 5.64 19.17
N ILE A 132 15.01 5.89 17.87
CA ILE A 132 13.93 5.34 17.05
C ILE A 132 13.88 3.80 17.14
N PRO A 133 14.98 3.06 16.90
CA PRO A 133 14.97 1.59 17.01
C PRO A 133 14.79 1.06 18.43
N GLU A 134 14.94 1.91 19.45
CA GLU A 134 14.75 1.52 20.86
C GLU A 134 13.29 1.69 21.31
N ILE A 135 12.48 2.51 20.63
CA ILE A 135 11.08 2.81 21.01
C ILE A 135 10.04 2.33 19.99
N VAL A 136 10.48 1.83 18.82
CA VAL A 136 9.63 1.34 17.73
C VAL A 136 10.05 -0.09 17.33
N PRO A 137 9.10 -1.02 17.09
CA PRO A 137 9.43 -2.37 16.61
C PRO A 137 10.01 -2.34 15.18
N ARG A 138 10.82 -3.35 14.83
CA ARG A 138 11.60 -3.41 13.58
C ARG A 138 10.75 -3.21 12.32
N GLU A 139 9.55 -3.78 12.28
CA GLU A 139 8.66 -3.74 11.12
C GLU A 139 8.08 -2.34 10.86
N LYS A 140 8.22 -1.42 11.83
CA LYS A 140 7.75 -0.04 11.74
C LYS A 140 8.88 0.98 11.61
N LEU A 141 10.14 0.54 11.49
CA LEU A 141 11.30 1.43 11.43
C LEU A 141 11.25 2.39 10.23
N SER A 142 10.96 1.88 9.03
CA SER A 142 10.85 2.73 7.84
C SER A 142 9.72 3.76 7.96
N ALA A 143 8.55 3.34 8.46
CA ALA A 143 7.42 4.24 8.70
C ALA A 143 7.71 5.30 9.79
N ALA A 144 8.39 4.91 10.87
CA ALA A 144 8.77 5.82 11.95
C ALA A 144 9.81 6.84 11.48
N ASN A 145 10.80 6.42 10.70
CA ASN A 145 11.77 7.32 10.07
C ASN A 145 11.11 8.27 9.07
N GLY A 146 10.18 7.76 8.24
CA GLY A 146 9.39 8.58 7.31
C GLY A 146 8.59 9.67 8.04
N LEU A 147 7.94 9.33 9.15
CA LEU A 147 7.19 10.30 9.96
C LEU A 147 8.10 11.29 10.69
N ALA A 148 9.22 10.83 11.26
CA ALA A 148 10.20 11.70 11.90
C ALA A 148 10.82 12.71 10.90
N GLY A 149 11.10 12.23 9.68
CA GLY A 149 11.52 13.06 8.56
C GLY A 149 10.48 14.11 8.20
N LEU A 150 9.22 13.69 7.98
CA LEU A 150 8.10 14.59 7.69
C LEU A 150 7.94 15.67 8.77
N VAL A 151 7.93 15.29 10.04
CA VAL A 151 7.78 16.24 11.16
C VAL A 151 8.93 17.23 11.21
N THR A 152 10.17 16.77 10.99
CA THR A 152 11.34 17.65 10.92
C THR A 152 11.22 18.63 9.75
N LEU A 153 10.72 18.19 8.60
CA LEU A 153 10.53 19.04 7.42
C LEU A 153 9.44 20.09 7.65
N ILE A 154 8.28 19.70 8.18
CA ILE A 154 7.21 20.66 8.54
C ILE A 154 7.75 21.69 9.54
N ALA A 155 8.54 21.26 10.52
CA ALA A 155 9.18 22.18 11.46
C ALA A 155 10.15 23.16 10.78
N VAL A 156 10.97 22.71 9.83
CA VAL A 156 11.83 23.60 9.03
C VAL A 156 11.00 24.63 8.28
N ILE A 157 9.88 24.23 7.64
CA ILE A 157 8.98 25.14 6.93
C ILE A 157 8.41 26.19 7.87
N VAL A 158 7.75 25.73 8.95
CA VAL A 158 7.09 26.61 9.92
C VAL A 158 8.11 27.53 10.57
N GLY A 159 9.30 27.02 10.90
CA GLY A 159 10.42 27.80 11.43
C GLY A 159 10.90 28.86 10.45
N THR A 160 11.07 28.53 9.17
CA THR A 160 11.51 29.49 8.14
C THR A 160 10.50 30.61 7.93
N VAL A 161 9.21 30.25 7.83
CA VAL A 161 8.11 31.21 7.69
C VAL A 161 7.99 32.07 8.95
N ALA A 162 8.07 31.46 10.14
CA ALA A 162 8.02 32.19 11.40
C ALA A 162 9.22 33.12 11.58
N GLY A 163 10.43 32.71 11.18
CA GLY A 163 11.63 33.55 11.26
C GLY A 163 11.54 34.80 10.38
N ASN A 164 11.16 34.63 9.10
CA ASN A 164 10.93 35.76 8.19
C ASN A 164 9.74 36.63 8.63
N GLY A 165 8.68 36.01 9.17
CA GLY A 165 7.53 36.73 9.72
C GLY A 165 7.89 37.55 10.97
N LEU A 166 8.74 37.01 11.85
CA LEU A 166 9.29 37.75 12.98
C LEU A 166 10.10 38.94 12.49
N TYR A 167 10.98 38.75 11.50
CA TYR A 167 11.73 39.85 10.87
C TYR A 167 10.79 40.98 10.39
N ALA A 168 9.75 40.62 9.63
CA ALA A 168 8.78 41.58 9.11
C ALA A 168 8.03 42.38 10.21
N ILE A 169 7.81 41.77 11.38
CA ILE A 169 7.16 42.41 12.53
C ILE A 169 8.15 43.21 13.38
N THR A 170 9.43 42.80 13.40
CA THR A 170 10.47 43.44 14.23
C THR A 170 11.29 44.53 13.54
N GLY A 171 10.96 44.81 12.28
CA GLY A 171 11.67 45.81 11.48
C GLY A 171 13.09 45.39 11.12
N ASP A 172 13.73 46.20 10.28
CA ASP A 172 15.00 45.85 9.64
C ASP A 172 16.18 45.68 10.62
N ALA A 173 16.10 46.33 11.79
CA ALA A 173 17.08 46.17 12.87
C ALA A 173 16.77 44.99 13.82
N GLY A 174 15.59 44.38 13.72
CA GLY A 174 15.13 43.32 14.62
C GLY A 174 14.74 43.77 16.03
N LEU A 175 14.57 45.09 16.25
CA LEU A 175 14.38 45.69 17.57
C LEU A 175 12.92 46.02 17.88
N ASP A 176 12.08 46.28 16.87
CA ASP A 176 10.71 46.74 17.07
C ASP A 176 9.85 45.62 17.65
N GLY A 177 9.44 45.73 18.91
CA GLY A 177 8.70 44.65 19.55
C GLY A 177 9.52 43.36 19.71
N LEU A 178 10.83 43.47 20.01
CA LEU A 178 11.74 42.38 20.34
C LEU A 178 11.15 41.33 21.30
N TRP A 179 10.27 41.74 22.22
CA TRP A 179 9.56 40.84 23.14
C TRP A 179 8.77 39.73 22.40
N LYS A 180 8.29 39.99 21.18
CA LYS A 180 7.60 39.01 20.34
C LYS A 180 8.56 37.91 19.91
N SER A 181 9.73 38.26 19.36
CA SER A 181 10.80 37.31 19.02
C SER A 181 11.29 36.55 20.25
N ALA A 182 11.46 37.23 21.39
CA ALA A 182 11.85 36.60 22.64
C ALA A 182 10.82 35.57 23.12
N SER A 183 9.53 35.94 23.11
CA SER A 183 8.43 35.05 23.50
C SER A 183 8.30 33.83 22.58
N ALA A 184 8.49 34.01 21.27
CA ALA A 184 8.43 32.93 20.29
C ALA A 184 9.59 31.94 20.49
N LEU A 185 10.84 32.42 20.50
CA LEU A 185 12.05 31.59 20.60
C LEU A 185 12.12 30.85 21.95
N LEU A 186 11.88 31.56 23.06
CA LEU A 186 11.91 30.94 24.39
C LEU A 186 10.69 30.05 24.66
N GLY A 187 9.52 30.42 24.15
CA GLY A 187 8.30 29.62 24.26
C GLY A 187 8.44 28.28 23.55
N VAL A 188 8.94 28.28 22.31
CA VAL A 188 9.23 27.05 21.55
C VAL A 188 10.27 26.18 22.25
N ALA A 189 11.36 26.77 22.74
CA ALA A 189 12.39 26.05 23.49
C ALA A 189 11.80 25.39 24.77
N GLY A 190 10.99 26.14 25.53
CA GLY A 190 10.33 25.66 26.74
C GLY A 190 9.36 24.50 26.49
N LEU A 191 8.51 24.62 25.47
CA LEU A 191 7.63 23.51 25.04
C LEU A 191 8.45 22.29 24.60
N GLY A 192 9.61 22.51 23.98
CA GLY A 192 10.52 21.43 23.58
C GLY A 192 11.08 20.66 24.76
N ILE A 193 11.34 21.31 25.90
CA ILE A 193 11.75 20.65 27.15
C ILE A 193 10.61 19.76 27.67
N VAL A 194 9.37 20.26 27.66
CA VAL A 194 8.18 19.48 28.07
C VAL A 194 8.02 18.24 27.19
N ALA A 195 8.15 18.39 25.87
CA ALA A 195 8.07 17.28 24.93
C ALA A 195 9.17 16.21 25.17
N ALA A 196 10.39 16.63 25.48
CA ALA A 196 11.49 15.72 25.80
C ALA A 196 11.24 14.88 27.06
N VAL A 197 10.51 15.41 28.04
CA VAL A 197 10.15 14.68 29.27
C VAL A 197 9.17 13.54 28.99
N LEU A 198 8.32 13.64 27.95
CA LEU A 198 7.33 12.61 27.57
C LEU A 198 7.97 11.36 26.93
N ILE A 199 9.22 11.44 26.49
CA ILE A 199 9.96 10.29 25.92
C ILE A 199 10.21 9.26 27.04
N SER A 200 10.02 7.97 26.78
CA SER A 200 10.29 6.90 27.75
C SER A 200 11.79 6.76 28.02
N ARG A 201 12.15 6.34 29.25
CA ARG A 201 13.55 6.06 29.58
C ARG A 201 14.04 4.82 28.83
N VAL A 202 15.12 4.99 28.08
CA VAL A 202 15.83 3.90 27.38
C VAL A 202 17.18 3.62 28.03
N ARG A 203 17.69 2.40 27.87
CA ARG A 203 18.98 1.99 28.46
C ARG A 203 20.14 2.61 27.66
N PRO A 204 21.24 3.03 28.30
CA PRO A 204 22.45 3.44 27.57
C PRO A 204 22.99 2.26 26.75
N ALA A 205 23.56 2.53 25.57
CA ALA A 205 24.12 1.49 24.70
C ALA A 205 25.45 0.96 25.26
N ASN A 206 26.31 1.85 25.77
CA ASN A 206 27.58 1.50 26.41
C ASN A 206 27.86 2.42 27.61
N PRO A 207 27.40 2.06 28.82
CA PRO A 207 27.60 2.85 30.04
C PRO A 207 29.09 3.11 30.38
N THR A 208 30.00 2.29 29.86
CA THR A 208 31.44 2.34 30.15
C THR A 208 32.26 3.13 29.13
N ALA A 209 31.62 3.76 28.14
CA ALA A 209 32.31 4.52 27.10
C ALA A 209 33.20 5.65 27.67
N LYS A 210 34.49 5.63 27.31
CA LYS A 210 35.48 6.63 27.72
C LYS A 210 35.25 7.95 26.97
N PHE A 211 35.52 9.07 27.65
CA PHE A 211 35.37 10.39 27.04
C PHE A 211 36.43 10.61 25.94
N PRO A 212 36.04 11.02 24.72
CA PRO A 212 36.96 11.30 23.63
C PRO A 212 37.70 12.63 23.85
N LEU A 213 38.95 12.53 24.35
CA LEU A 213 39.82 13.69 24.62
C LEU A 213 40.44 14.27 23.34
N ASN A 214 40.61 13.47 22.29
CA ASN A 214 41.20 13.91 21.03
C ASN A 214 40.13 13.86 19.92
N PRO A 215 39.34 14.94 19.75
CA PRO A 215 38.20 14.93 18.83
C PRO A 215 38.61 14.61 17.39
N PHE A 216 39.82 14.96 16.96
CA PHE A 216 40.30 14.63 15.62
C PHE A 216 40.58 13.14 15.45
N ASN A 217 41.30 12.54 16.39
CA ASN A 217 41.62 11.11 16.33
C ASN A 217 40.38 10.23 16.55
N ASP A 218 39.49 10.63 17.47
CA ASP A 218 38.23 9.93 17.71
C ASP A 218 37.26 10.07 16.52
N SER A 219 37.17 11.25 15.88
CA SER A 219 36.42 11.41 14.62
C SER A 219 36.95 10.47 13.54
N TRP A 220 38.28 10.41 13.38
CA TRP A 220 38.89 9.56 12.36
C TRP A 220 38.66 8.07 12.62
N ARG A 221 38.66 7.65 13.89
CA ARG A 221 38.29 6.27 14.28
C ARG A 221 36.86 5.97 13.86
N ASP A 222 35.91 6.84 14.16
CA ASP A 222 34.50 6.59 13.89
C ASP A 222 34.20 6.65 12.37
N ILE A 223 34.86 7.54 11.63
CA ILE A 223 34.82 7.56 10.15
C ILE A 223 35.40 6.26 9.56
N LYS A 224 36.48 5.71 10.14
CA LYS A 224 37.01 4.41 9.71
C LYS A 224 36.00 3.27 9.90
N LEU A 225 35.14 3.32 10.91
CA LEU A 225 34.07 2.32 11.08
C LEU A 225 33.09 2.36 9.90
N VAL A 226 32.69 3.56 9.46
CA VAL A 226 31.86 3.75 8.27
C VAL A 226 32.58 3.27 7.01
N MET A 227 33.87 3.59 6.87
CA MET A 227 34.67 3.19 5.69
C MET A 227 34.95 1.68 5.62
N ALA A 228 34.91 0.97 6.76
CA ALA A 228 35.14 -0.47 6.82
C ALA A 228 33.98 -1.27 6.19
N ASP A 229 32.73 -0.82 6.35
CA ASP A 229 31.55 -1.43 5.71
C ASP A 229 31.20 -0.67 4.42
N ARG A 230 31.56 -1.25 3.26
CA ARG A 230 31.34 -0.64 1.93
C ARG A 230 29.87 -0.25 1.68
N PRO A 231 28.87 -1.11 1.97
CA PRO A 231 27.46 -0.70 1.92
C PRO A 231 27.13 0.54 2.76
N ILE A 232 27.53 0.58 4.04
CA ILE A 232 27.26 1.72 4.92
C ILE A 232 27.94 2.99 4.38
N LEU A 233 29.19 2.91 3.92
CA LEU A 233 29.89 4.04 3.30
C LEU A 233 29.14 4.60 2.09
N ARG A 234 28.74 3.74 1.15
CA ARG A 234 28.04 4.17 -0.09
C ARG A 234 26.71 4.87 0.23
N VAL A 235 25.95 4.31 1.16
CA VAL A 235 24.67 4.87 1.60
C VAL A 235 24.88 6.21 2.32
N THR A 236 25.91 6.29 3.17
CA THR A 236 26.30 7.53 3.85
C THR A 236 26.68 8.63 2.86
N LEU A 237 27.47 8.30 1.83
CA LEU A 237 27.80 9.25 0.76
C LEU A 237 26.56 9.69 -0.04
N GLY A 238 25.60 8.78 -0.25
CA GLY A 238 24.30 9.12 -0.82
C GLY A 238 23.54 10.14 0.02
N VAL A 239 23.40 9.89 1.33
CA VAL A 239 22.77 10.84 2.27
C VAL A 239 23.49 12.19 2.26
N ALA A 240 24.83 12.18 2.29
CA ALA A 240 25.65 13.39 2.23
C ALA A 240 25.39 14.20 0.96
N PHE A 241 25.35 13.52 -0.19
CA PHE A 241 25.03 14.14 -1.48
C PHE A 241 23.65 14.78 -1.48
N PHE A 242 22.62 14.07 -1.00
CA PHE A 242 21.26 14.58 -0.91
C PHE A 242 21.19 15.89 -0.10
N TRP A 243 21.78 15.92 1.09
CA TRP A 243 21.76 17.11 1.94
C TRP A 243 22.56 18.27 1.35
N SER A 244 23.63 17.97 0.60
CA SER A 244 24.43 19.00 -0.09
C SER A 244 23.64 19.61 -1.24
N LEU A 245 22.94 18.79 -2.03
CA LEU A 245 22.04 19.25 -3.07
C LEU A 245 20.85 20.05 -2.49
N ALA A 246 20.29 19.62 -1.36
CA ALA A 246 19.24 20.34 -0.66
C ALA A 246 19.73 21.70 -0.13
N ALA A 247 20.94 21.78 0.41
CA ALA A 247 21.55 23.04 0.85
C ALA A 247 21.79 23.99 -0.33
N LEU A 248 22.30 23.48 -1.46
CA LEU A 248 22.48 24.26 -2.69
C LEU A 248 21.14 24.79 -3.20
N ALA A 249 20.10 23.95 -3.24
CA ALA A 249 18.77 24.35 -3.64
C ALA A 249 18.19 25.43 -2.71
N GLN A 250 18.35 25.31 -1.37
CA GLN A 250 17.87 26.32 -0.42
C GLN A 250 18.51 27.70 -0.65
N LEU A 251 19.84 27.75 -0.83
CA LEU A 251 20.54 29.00 -1.12
C LEU A 251 20.10 29.59 -2.47
N ASN A 252 19.96 28.73 -3.48
CA ASN A 252 19.62 29.15 -4.83
C ASN A 252 18.15 29.58 -5.00
N ILE A 253 17.22 29.05 -4.20
CA ILE A 253 15.80 29.44 -4.20
C ILE A 253 15.64 30.90 -3.78
N ASP A 254 16.35 31.33 -2.73
CA ASP A 254 16.30 32.72 -2.25
C ASP A 254 16.67 33.69 -3.37
N VAL A 255 17.80 33.44 -4.04
CA VAL A 255 18.27 34.24 -5.19
C VAL A 255 17.32 34.14 -6.39
N PHE A 256 16.83 32.95 -6.74
CA PHE A 256 15.95 32.74 -7.89
C PHE A 256 14.61 33.48 -7.74
N VAL A 257 14.00 33.44 -6.56
CA VAL A 257 12.71 34.09 -6.31
C VAL A 257 12.83 35.62 -6.40
N ILE A 258 13.91 36.18 -5.87
CA ILE A 258 14.16 37.63 -5.89
C ILE A 258 14.56 38.09 -7.30
N ASN A 259 15.53 37.43 -7.93
CA ASN A 259 16.15 37.93 -9.16
C ASN A 259 15.42 37.45 -10.43
N ASN A 260 15.02 36.17 -10.51
CA ASN A 260 14.39 35.61 -11.71
C ASN A 260 12.85 35.79 -11.70
N LEU A 261 12.20 35.60 -10.54
CA LEU A 261 10.74 35.79 -10.42
C LEU A 261 10.34 37.23 -10.04
N LYS A 262 11.30 38.07 -9.64
CA LYS A 262 11.07 39.48 -9.26
C LYS A 262 10.03 39.63 -8.14
N MET A 263 10.08 38.72 -7.16
CA MET A 263 9.17 38.70 -6.00
C MET A 263 9.88 39.22 -4.74
N ASP A 264 9.10 39.48 -3.68
CA ASP A 264 9.60 39.95 -2.39
C ASP A 264 10.21 38.83 -1.52
N GLN A 265 10.96 39.22 -0.49
CA GLN A 265 11.60 38.29 0.44
C GLN A 265 10.58 37.37 1.15
N THR A 266 9.36 37.85 1.39
CA THR A 266 8.28 37.04 2.00
C THR A 266 7.85 35.86 1.12
N SER A 267 7.95 35.98 -0.20
CA SER A 267 7.62 34.92 -1.14
C SER A 267 8.61 33.75 -1.11
N VAL A 268 9.87 33.98 -0.71
CA VAL A 268 10.89 32.91 -0.57
C VAL A 268 10.42 31.80 0.36
N GLY A 269 9.77 32.18 1.48
CA GLY A 269 9.22 31.23 2.45
C GLY A 269 8.19 30.27 1.84
N ALA A 270 7.36 30.74 0.90
CA ALA A 270 6.36 29.91 0.22
C ALA A 270 7.01 28.85 -0.69
N TYR A 271 8.07 29.21 -1.42
CA TYR A 271 8.78 28.25 -2.29
C TYR A 271 9.59 27.22 -1.51
N LEU A 272 10.23 27.63 -0.41
CA LEU A 272 10.86 26.70 0.53
C LEU A 272 9.84 25.75 1.18
N ALA A 273 8.62 26.24 1.44
CA ALA A 273 7.51 25.40 1.90
C ALA A 273 7.12 24.35 0.86
N VAL A 274 6.98 24.73 -0.42
CA VAL A 274 6.64 23.80 -1.51
C VAL A 274 7.70 22.71 -1.68
N LEU A 275 8.99 23.08 -1.70
CA LEU A 275 10.09 22.10 -1.73
C LEU A 275 9.97 21.09 -0.57
N SER A 276 9.81 21.60 0.64
CA SER A 276 9.76 20.79 1.86
C SER A 276 8.49 19.93 1.95
N LEU A 277 7.35 20.40 1.45
CA LEU A 277 6.13 19.60 1.27
C LEU A 277 6.38 18.45 0.30
N GLY A 278 7.10 18.71 -0.79
CA GLY A 278 7.59 17.68 -1.70
C GLY A 278 8.37 16.60 -0.96
N VAL A 279 9.39 16.98 -0.17
CA VAL A 279 10.20 16.03 0.62
C VAL A 279 9.33 15.26 1.61
N GLY A 280 8.36 15.92 2.25
CA GLY A 280 7.40 15.30 3.14
C GLY A 280 6.55 14.21 2.45
N LEU A 281 5.97 14.54 1.30
CA LEU A 281 5.20 13.61 0.48
C LEU A 281 6.07 12.43 0.02
N GLY A 282 7.28 12.69 -0.49
CA GLY A 282 8.24 11.67 -0.87
C GLY A 282 8.61 10.75 0.30
N SER A 283 8.76 11.29 1.50
CA SER A 283 9.09 10.53 2.72
C SER A 283 7.94 9.63 3.17
N VAL A 284 6.69 10.12 3.09
CA VAL A 284 5.49 9.33 3.38
C VAL A 284 5.30 8.23 2.35
N LEU A 285 5.49 8.55 1.06
CA LEU A 285 5.44 7.56 -0.03
C LEU A 285 6.51 6.49 0.16
N ALA A 286 7.74 6.88 0.48
CA ALA A 286 8.82 5.94 0.76
C ALA A 286 8.48 5.00 1.93
N GLY A 287 7.98 5.55 3.04
CA GLY A 287 7.56 4.75 4.20
C GLY A 287 6.38 3.82 3.90
N TRP A 288 5.42 4.27 3.10
CA TRP A 288 4.24 3.46 2.71
C TRP A 288 4.59 2.37 1.70
N TRP A 289 5.38 2.69 0.68
CA TRP A 289 5.82 1.75 -0.36
C TRP A 289 6.79 0.71 0.16
N SER A 290 7.60 1.06 1.17
CA SER A 290 8.50 0.13 1.86
C SER A 290 7.82 -1.08 2.49
N GLY A 291 6.49 -1.04 2.76
CA GLY A 291 5.75 -2.19 3.28
C GLY A 291 6.29 -2.75 4.61
N GLY A 292 6.96 -1.92 5.42
CA GLY A 292 7.61 -2.32 6.67
C GLY A 292 9.04 -2.86 6.55
N ARG A 293 9.66 -2.76 5.36
CA ARG A 293 11.04 -3.22 5.08
C ARG A 293 11.93 -2.07 4.62
N VAL A 294 13.24 -2.31 4.51
CA VAL A 294 14.17 -1.37 3.89
C VAL A 294 14.26 -1.67 2.39
N GLU A 295 13.63 -0.84 1.55
CA GLU A 295 13.59 -1.05 0.09
C GLU A 295 14.41 0.02 -0.65
N LEU A 296 15.69 -0.28 -0.92
CA LEU A 296 16.60 0.61 -1.65
C LEU A 296 16.21 0.82 -3.12
N GLY A 297 15.32 0.00 -3.69
CA GLY A 297 14.89 0.11 -5.08
C GLY A 297 14.15 1.42 -5.42
N MET A 298 13.70 2.18 -4.41
CA MET A 298 13.10 3.51 -4.59
C MET A 298 14.12 4.62 -4.91
N VAL A 299 15.38 4.43 -4.53
CA VAL A 299 16.43 5.46 -4.62
C VAL A 299 16.62 5.94 -6.07
N PRO A 300 16.78 5.06 -7.09
CA PRO A 300 16.88 5.50 -8.49
C PRO A 300 15.68 6.31 -8.97
N LEU A 301 14.46 5.94 -8.56
CA LEU A 301 13.26 6.69 -8.94
C LEU A 301 13.30 8.11 -8.38
N GLY A 302 13.71 8.24 -7.11
CA GLY A 302 13.93 9.54 -6.48
C GLY A 302 14.96 10.38 -7.25
N THR A 303 16.09 9.79 -7.63
CA THR A 303 17.14 10.46 -8.40
C THR A 303 16.68 10.89 -9.80
N VAL A 304 15.96 10.03 -10.54
CA VAL A 304 15.39 10.38 -11.85
C VAL A 304 14.47 11.59 -11.72
N LEU A 305 13.60 11.57 -10.71
CA LEU A 305 12.66 12.66 -10.49
C LEU A 305 13.38 13.97 -10.17
N MET A 306 14.43 13.95 -9.35
CA MET A 306 15.24 15.12 -9.04
C MET A 306 15.95 15.67 -10.29
N VAL A 307 16.55 14.81 -11.13
CA VAL A 307 17.22 15.24 -12.38
C VAL A 307 16.22 15.93 -13.30
N LEU A 308 15.07 15.30 -13.57
CA LEU A 308 14.05 15.86 -14.45
C LEU A 308 13.47 17.17 -13.88
N ALA A 309 13.23 17.22 -12.58
CA ALA A 309 12.67 18.40 -11.94
C ALA A 309 13.65 19.58 -11.89
N CYS A 310 14.96 19.34 -11.75
CA CYS A 310 15.98 20.38 -11.91
C CYS A 310 16.02 20.96 -13.33
N VAL A 311 15.86 20.13 -14.36
CA VAL A 311 15.75 20.60 -15.76
C VAL A 311 14.47 21.43 -15.95
N VAL A 312 13.35 21.01 -15.36
CA VAL A 312 12.10 21.78 -15.40
C VAL A 312 12.24 23.11 -14.65
N ALA A 313 12.96 23.15 -13.52
CA ALA A 313 13.23 24.39 -12.79
C ALA A 313 14.03 25.39 -13.63
N TRP A 314 15.02 24.91 -14.40
CA TRP A 314 15.76 25.73 -15.37
C TRP A 314 14.85 26.27 -16.48
N LEU A 315 14.02 25.43 -17.09
CA LEU A 315 13.07 25.83 -18.13
C LEU A 315 11.95 26.75 -17.60
N ALA A 316 11.71 26.77 -16.29
CA ALA A 316 10.68 27.57 -15.65
C ALA A 316 11.12 29.01 -15.31
N SER A 317 12.24 29.49 -15.86
CA SER A 317 12.71 30.87 -15.68
C SER A 317 11.61 31.87 -16.09
N GLY A 318 11.06 32.59 -15.11
CA GLY A 318 9.95 33.56 -15.29
C GLY A 318 8.53 33.01 -15.05
N SER A 319 8.37 31.73 -14.70
CA SER A 319 7.05 31.13 -14.41
C SER A 319 6.93 30.70 -12.94
N TRP A 320 6.19 31.49 -12.16
CA TRP A 320 6.03 31.30 -10.71
C TRP A 320 5.42 29.94 -10.33
N TRP A 321 4.48 29.42 -11.12
CA TRP A 321 3.79 28.15 -10.84
C TRP A 321 4.60 26.94 -11.33
N ALA A 322 5.27 27.04 -12.48
CA ALA A 322 6.07 25.95 -13.01
C ALA A 322 7.31 25.69 -12.14
N PHE A 323 7.93 26.76 -11.63
CA PHE A 323 9.01 26.66 -10.65
C PHE A 323 8.53 26.02 -9.34
N GLY A 324 7.34 26.39 -8.86
CA GLY A 324 6.71 25.74 -7.70
C GLY A 324 6.53 24.23 -7.90
N ILE A 325 5.99 23.79 -9.05
CA ILE A 325 5.86 22.37 -9.36
C ILE A 325 7.22 21.69 -9.41
N ALA A 326 8.22 22.32 -10.06
CA ALA A 326 9.58 21.80 -10.13
C ALA A 326 10.17 21.56 -8.74
N LEU A 327 10.06 22.54 -7.84
CA LEU A 327 10.51 22.40 -6.44
C LEU A 327 9.77 21.30 -5.69
N GLY A 328 8.46 21.18 -5.88
CA GLY A 328 7.67 20.09 -5.29
C GLY A 328 8.17 18.71 -5.75
N LEU A 329 8.52 18.56 -7.03
CA LEU A 329 9.05 17.31 -7.59
C LEU A 329 10.50 17.03 -7.17
N ILE A 330 11.37 18.05 -7.10
CA ILE A 330 12.72 17.94 -6.52
C ILE A 330 12.61 17.42 -5.09
N GLY A 331 11.71 18.01 -4.30
CA GLY A 331 11.44 17.58 -2.94
C GLY A 331 10.96 16.13 -2.87
N LEU A 332 9.94 15.78 -3.68
CA LEU A 332 9.38 14.43 -3.72
C LEU A 332 10.45 13.37 -4.03
N GLY A 333 11.30 13.64 -5.03
CA GLY A 333 12.41 12.77 -5.37
C GLY A 333 13.43 12.67 -4.23
N GLY A 334 13.71 13.78 -3.57
CA GLY A 334 14.55 13.85 -2.38
C GLY A 334 14.07 12.97 -1.22
N GLY A 335 12.77 12.96 -0.94
CA GLY A 335 12.17 12.09 0.07
C GLY A 335 12.28 10.60 -0.27
N LEU A 336 12.00 10.23 -1.54
CA LEU A 336 12.16 8.87 -2.05
C LEU A 336 13.63 8.39 -2.05
N PHE A 337 14.57 9.32 -2.15
CA PHE A 337 15.99 9.05 -2.12
C PHE A 337 16.52 8.89 -0.69
N ASN A 338 16.23 9.84 0.20
CA ASN A 338 16.88 9.92 1.52
C ASN A 338 16.30 8.95 2.57
N VAL A 339 15.00 8.68 2.56
CA VAL A 339 14.36 7.83 3.59
C VAL A 339 14.87 6.38 3.55
N PRO A 340 14.94 5.69 2.39
CA PRO A 340 15.44 4.32 2.33
C PRO A 340 16.91 4.20 2.75
N LEU A 341 17.72 5.20 2.41
CA LEU A 341 19.14 5.24 2.78
C LEU A 341 19.33 5.34 4.29
N ASN A 342 18.60 6.24 4.97
CA ASN A 342 18.68 6.36 6.43
C ASN A 342 18.18 5.10 7.14
N ALA A 343 17.09 4.49 6.64
CA ALA A 343 16.59 3.24 7.19
C ALA A 343 17.61 2.11 7.04
N TYR A 344 18.35 2.06 5.93
CA TYR A 344 19.40 1.08 5.69
C TYR A 344 20.59 1.21 6.65
N ILE A 345 21.06 2.44 6.93
CA ILE A 345 22.15 2.66 7.90
C ILE A 345 21.73 2.14 9.28
N GLN A 346 20.51 2.44 9.72
CA GLN A 346 20.01 2.03 11.04
C GLN A 346 19.82 0.51 11.15
N ASP A 347 19.29 -0.13 10.09
CA ASP A 347 19.00 -1.56 10.09
C ASP A 347 20.28 -2.42 10.03
N ARG A 348 21.28 -1.99 9.25
CA ARG A 348 22.53 -2.74 9.05
C ARG A 348 23.58 -2.49 10.14
N SER A 349 23.53 -1.36 10.84
CA SER A 349 24.56 -1.01 11.83
C SER A 349 24.50 -1.89 13.08
N PRO A 350 25.64 -2.40 13.58
CA PRO A 350 25.71 -3.09 14.87
C PRO A 350 25.19 -2.20 16.01
N ARG A 351 24.37 -2.75 16.91
CA ARG A 351 23.74 -2.00 18.01
C ARG A 351 24.74 -1.31 18.93
N GLU A 352 25.91 -1.93 19.12
CA GLU A 352 26.98 -1.45 20.00
C GLU A 352 27.67 -0.18 19.48
N ASN A 353 27.72 -0.01 18.17
CA ASN A 353 28.43 1.08 17.49
C ASN A 353 27.48 2.01 16.72
N LEU A 354 26.16 1.84 16.88
CA LEU A 354 25.15 2.61 16.14
C LEU A 354 25.32 4.12 16.35
N GLY A 355 25.58 4.57 17.58
CA GLY A 355 25.81 5.98 17.89
C GLY A 355 27.03 6.56 17.17
N ALA A 356 28.16 5.85 17.20
CA ALA A 356 29.38 6.23 16.49
C ALA A 356 29.22 6.24 14.96
N ILE A 357 28.55 5.23 14.39
CA ILE A 357 28.30 5.15 12.94
C ILE A 357 27.40 6.29 12.48
N LEU A 358 26.32 6.59 13.22
CA LEU A 358 25.43 7.71 12.92
C LEU A 358 26.16 9.06 13.07
N ALA A 359 26.97 9.23 14.11
CA ALA A 359 27.77 10.43 14.33
C ALA A 359 28.76 10.68 13.17
N ALA A 360 29.52 9.65 12.78
CA ALA A 360 30.45 9.72 11.66
C ALA A 360 29.71 9.98 10.33
N GLY A 361 28.55 9.35 10.11
CA GLY A 361 27.73 9.60 8.93
C GLY A 361 27.21 11.04 8.85
N HIS A 362 26.74 11.60 9.97
CA HIS A 362 26.37 13.02 10.06
C HIS A 362 27.56 13.96 9.88
N GLN A 363 28.75 13.58 10.37
CA GLN A 363 29.98 14.35 10.18
C GLN A 363 30.37 14.40 8.69
N ILE A 364 30.38 13.26 8.00
CA ILE A 364 30.63 13.18 6.55
C ILE A 364 29.61 14.02 5.77
N THR A 365 28.34 13.94 6.15
CA THR A 365 27.26 14.75 5.57
C THR A 365 27.52 16.25 5.77
N SER A 366 27.91 16.66 6.98
CA SER A 366 28.17 18.06 7.31
C SER A 366 29.39 18.61 6.60
N ILE A 367 30.43 17.79 6.38
CA ILE A 367 31.60 18.18 5.58
C ILE A 367 31.19 18.49 4.13
N LEU A 368 30.35 17.64 3.52
CA LEU A 368 29.92 17.87 2.15
C LEU A 368 28.94 19.06 2.05
N VAL A 369 28.04 19.23 3.01
CA VAL A 369 27.17 20.41 3.08
C VAL A 369 27.98 21.69 3.28
N LEU A 370 29.01 21.68 4.13
CA LEU A 370 29.90 22.82 4.31
C LEU A 370 30.63 23.17 3.01
N SER A 371 30.99 22.19 2.17
CA SER A 371 31.58 22.49 0.86
C SER A 371 30.67 23.36 -0.03
N VAL A 372 29.34 23.29 0.17
CA VAL A 372 28.36 24.12 -0.55
C VAL A 372 28.47 25.59 -0.19
N SER A 373 28.87 25.96 1.03
CA SER A 373 29.07 27.37 1.40
C SER A 373 30.22 28.02 0.65
N PHE A 374 31.14 27.23 0.08
CA PHE A 374 32.20 27.72 -0.80
C PHE A 374 31.80 27.59 -2.28
N LEU A 375 31.15 26.48 -2.64
CA LEU A 375 30.71 26.22 -4.01
C LEU A 375 29.67 27.25 -4.49
N PHE A 376 28.70 27.62 -3.66
CA PHE A 376 27.60 28.50 -4.11
C PHE A 376 28.09 29.92 -4.48
N PRO A 377 28.87 30.62 -3.65
CA PRO A 377 29.48 31.89 -4.06
C PRO A 377 30.41 31.74 -5.26
N PHE A 378 31.17 30.65 -5.35
CA PHE A 378 32.02 30.40 -6.51
C PHE A 378 31.21 30.28 -7.82
N LEU A 379 30.11 29.53 -7.81
CA LEU A 379 29.23 29.41 -8.99
C LEU A 379 28.55 30.74 -9.36
N ARG A 380 28.15 31.55 -8.37
CA ARG A 380 27.40 32.80 -8.59
C ARG A 380 28.30 34.00 -8.90
N ASN A 381 29.38 34.17 -8.15
CA ASN A 381 30.22 35.38 -8.18
C ASN A 381 31.42 35.19 -9.12
N GLU A 382 32.12 34.05 -9.05
CA GLU A 382 33.33 33.81 -9.86
C GLU A 382 33.01 33.26 -11.26
N MET A 383 32.02 32.38 -11.36
CA MET A 383 31.57 31.83 -12.64
C MET A 383 30.37 32.58 -13.26
N GLU A 384 29.84 33.60 -12.56
CA GLU A 384 28.73 34.45 -12.99
C GLU A 384 27.48 33.67 -13.47
N LEU A 385 27.27 32.44 -12.98
CA LEU A 385 26.15 31.60 -13.42
C LEU A 385 24.83 32.10 -12.84
N SER A 386 23.81 32.28 -13.68
CA SER A 386 22.45 32.63 -13.24
C SER A 386 21.81 31.53 -12.36
N ALA A 387 20.85 31.90 -11.49
CA ALA A 387 20.25 30.96 -10.55
C ALA A 387 19.51 29.78 -11.24
N ASP A 388 18.92 30.02 -12.41
CA ASP A 388 18.32 28.98 -13.25
C ASP A 388 19.37 27.99 -13.80
N VAL A 389 20.54 28.47 -14.20
CA VAL A 389 21.64 27.62 -14.67
C VAL A 389 22.23 26.80 -13.51
N VAL A 390 22.26 27.33 -12.29
CA VAL A 390 22.68 26.56 -11.09
C VAL A 390 21.79 25.34 -10.87
N PHE A 391 20.46 25.44 -11.10
CA PHE A 391 19.57 24.27 -11.06
C PHE A 391 19.90 23.24 -12.15
N LEU A 392 20.21 23.69 -13.37
CA LEU A 392 20.61 22.80 -14.45
C LEU A 392 21.92 22.05 -14.10
N VAL A 393 22.93 22.76 -13.62
CA VAL A 393 24.21 22.18 -13.19
C VAL A 393 24.00 21.16 -12.07
N ALA A 394 23.14 21.47 -11.10
CA ALA A 394 22.78 20.56 -10.02
C ALA A 394 22.09 19.28 -10.54
N GLY A 395 21.18 19.41 -11.52
CA GLY A 395 20.53 18.28 -12.18
C GLY A 395 21.51 17.40 -12.96
N LEU A 396 22.37 18.01 -13.78
CA LEU A 396 23.40 17.31 -14.55
C LEU A 396 24.43 16.62 -13.63
N GLY A 397 24.83 17.27 -12.54
CA GLY A 397 25.71 16.69 -11.51
C GLY A 397 25.09 15.49 -10.78
N THR A 398 23.76 15.37 -10.79
CA THR A 398 23.04 14.23 -10.20
C THR A 398 22.98 13.02 -11.16
N LEU A 399 23.17 13.21 -12.48
CA LEU A 399 23.06 12.15 -13.48
C LEU A 399 24.12 11.02 -13.31
N PRO A 400 25.41 11.30 -13.06
CA PRO A 400 26.39 10.24 -12.79
C PRO A 400 26.03 9.39 -11.57
N ILE A 401 25.41 10.00 -10.56
CA ILE A 401 24.96 9.30 -9.35
C ILE A 401 23.79 8.38 -9.67
N LEU A 402 22.84 8.82 -10.51
CA LEU A 402 21.77 7.95 -11.01
C LEU A 402 22.35 6.71 -11.69
N LEU A 403 23.29 6.91 -12.63
CA LEU A 403 23.92 5.80 -13.36
C LEU A 403 24.66 4.85 -12.42
N TYR A 404 25.38 5.41 -11.43
CA TYR A 404 26.08 4.62 -10.42
C TYR A 404 25.13 3.79 -9.55
N VAL A 405 24.03 4.37 -9.06
CA VAL A 405 23.06 3.67 -8.20
C VAL A 405 22.35 2.56 -8.99
N VAL A 406 21.91 2.83 -10.22
CA VAL A 406 21.27 1.80 -11.08
C VAL A 406 22.23 0.65 -11.37
N TRP A 407 23.51 0.95 -11.62
CA TRP A 407 24.54 -0.07 -11.83
C TRP A 407 24.86 -0.87 -10.55
N LEU A 408 24.80 -0.22 -9.38
CA LEU A 408 25.14 -0.85 -8.11
C LEU A 408 24.04 -1.79 -7.59
N ILE A 409 22.76 -1.42 -7.73
CA ILE A 409 21.62 -2.18 -7.21
C ILE A 409 20.55 -2.48 -8.29
N PRO A 410 20.93 -3.10 -9.42
CA PRO A 410 20.03 -3.35 -10.55
C PRO A 410 18.84 -4.24 -10.19
N GLN A 411 19.07 -5.30 -9.41
CA GLN A 411 18.00 -6.21 -8.95
C GLN A 411 16.95 -5.48 -8.11
N ALA A 412 17.38 -4.69 -7.11
CA ALA A 412 16.46 -3.94 -6.25
C ALA A 412 15.67 -2.89 -7.03
N THR A 413 16.34 -2.22 -7.99
CA THR A 413 15.71 -1.24 -8.88
C THR A 413 14.62 -1.89 -9.73
N ILE A 414 14.95 -2.99 -10.41
CA ILE A 414 13.99 -3.71 -11.26
C ILE A 414 12.85 -4.27 -10.42
N ARG A 415 13.16 -4.92 -9.28
CA ARG A 415 12.15 -5.46 -8.36
C ARG A 415 11.17 -4.36 -7.96
N PHE A 416 11.67 -3.18 -7.57
CA PHE A 416 10.81 -2.07 -7.17
C PHE A 416 9.98 -1.53 -8.33
N VAL A 417 10.56 -1.33 -9.52
CA VAL A 417 9.82 -0.84 -10.69
C VAL A 417 8.74 -1.83 -11.11
N VAL A 418 9.07 -3.11 -11.22
CA VAL A 418 8.10 -4.15 -11.59
C VAL A 418 7.04 -4.28 -10.51
N TRP A 419 7.39 -4.20 -9.23
CA TRP A 419 6.43 -4.16 -8.13
C TRP A 419 5.48 -2.96 -8.23
N LEU A 420 6.00 -1.76 -8.51
CA LEU A 420 5.20 -0.54 -8.65
C LEU A 420 4.23 -0.66 -9.83
N LEU A 421 4.71 -1.14 -10.98
CA LEU A 421 3.89 -1.41 -12.16
C LEU A 421 2.86 -2.52 -11.88
N SER A 422 3.26 -3.56 -11.15
CA SER A 422 2.36 -4.64 -10.77
C SER A 422 1.22 -4.14 -9.92
N ARG A 423 1.39 -3.10 -9.08
CA ARG A 423 0.28 -2.52 -8.30
C ARG A 423 -0.76 -1.79 -9.14
N LEU A 424 -0.40 -1.33 -10.34
CA LEU A 424 -1.35 -0.71 -11.27
C LEU A 424 -2.21 -1.75 -11.99
N VAL A 425 -1.62 -2.92 -12.30
CA VAL A 425 -2.26 -4.01 -13.06
C VAL A 425 -2.91 -5.04 -12.15
N TYR A 426 -2.27 -5.34 -11.03
CA TYR A 426 -2.58 -6.40 -10.07
C TYR A 426 -2.74 -5.86 -8.65
N ARG A 427 -3.69 -6.42 -7.93
CA ARG A 427 -3.83 -6.25 -6.49
C ARG A 427 -3.22 -7.47 -5.80
N VAL A 428 -1.89 -7.45 -5.64
CA VAL A 428 -1.13 -8.53 -5.02
C VAL A 428 -1.35 -8.55 -3.51
N ARG A 429 -1.76 -9.70 -2.98
CA ARG A 429 -1.95 -9.96 -1.55
C ARG A 429 -1.04 -11.12 -1.15
N ILE A 430 -0.29 -10.95 -0.07
CA ILE A 430 0.70 -11.93 0.36
C ILE A 430 0.35 -12.39 1.78
N PHE A 431 0.23 -13.71 1.97
CA PHE A 431 -0.02 -14.37 3.25
C PHE A 431 1.13 -15.30 3.59
N GLY A 432 1.40 -15.46 4.89
CA GLY A 432 2.38 -16.43 5.37
C GLY A 432 3.86 -16.14 5.05
N LEU A 433 4.19 -14.94 4.55
CA LEU A 433 5.56 -14.58 4.15
C LEU A 433 6.62 -14.76 5.25
N LYS A 434 6.20 -14.68 6.52
CA LYS A 434 7.03 -14.96 7.72
C LYS A 434 7.50 -16.41 7.83
N ASN A 435 6.92 -17.33 7.05
CA ASN A 435 7.30 -18.74 7.03
C ASN A 435 8.56 -18.97 6.17
N ILE A 436 8.99 -17.98 5.38
CA ILE A 436 10.30 -18.00 4.73
C ILE A 436 11.38 -17.75 5.79
N PRO A 437 12.39 -18.63 5.95
CA PRO A 437 13.42 -18.46 6.95
C PRO A 437 14.25 -17.20 6.64
N GLU A 438 14.64 -16.47 7.68
CA GLU A 438 15.48 -15.27 7.55
C GLU A 438 16.91 -15.64 7.12
N GLU A 439 17.42 -16.78 7.56
CA GLU A 439 18.76 -17.32 7.27
C GLU A 439 18.68 -18.80 6.85
N GLY A 440 19.70 -19.29 6.15
CA GLY A 440 19.74 -20.68 5.65
C GLY A 440 18.88 -20.93 4.40
N GLY A 441 19.05 -22.10 3.79
CA GLY A 441 18.39 -22.44 2.53
C GLY A 441 16.98 -22.98 2.72
N ALA A 442 16.11 -22.81 1.73
CA ALA A 442 14.79 -23.44 1.71
C ALA A 442 14.29 -23.63 0.27
N LEU A 443 13.60 -24.74 0.03
CA LEU A 443 12.98 -25.02 -1.26
C LEU A 443 11.53 -24.56 -1.26
N LEU A 444 11.22 -23.52 -2.04
CA LEU A 444 9.85 -23.07 -2.30
C LEU A 444 9.24 -23.94 -3.40
N VAL A 445 8.08 -24.54 -3.11
CA VAL A 445 7.37 -25.42 -4.06
C VAL A 445 6.01 -24.82 -4.36
N ALA A 446 5.83 -24.38 -5.61
CA ALA A 446 4.64 -23.64 -6.05
C ALA A 446 3.84 -24.36 -7.13
N ASN A 447 2.54 -24.04 -7.24
CA ASN A 447 1.74 -24.29 -8.44
C ASN A 447 2.08 -23.29 -9.55
N HIS A 448 1.68 -23.58 -10.79
CA HIS A 448 2.02 -22.80 -11.98
C HIS A 448 0.77 -22.52 -12.83
N VAL A 449 0.15 -21.37 -12.62
CA VAL A 449 -1.10 -20.93 -13.26
C VAL A 449 -0.84 -19.98 -14.44
N THR A 450 0.18 -19.13 -14.35
CA THR A 450 0.48 -18.09 -15.36
C THR A 450 1.96 -17.97 -15.67
N TRP A 451 2.30 -17.34 -16.80
CA TRP A 451 3.70 -17.08 -17.14
C TRP A 451 4.41 -16.10 -16.20
N ILE A 452 3.66 -15.24 -15.49
CA ILE A 452 4.24 -14.25 -14.57
C ILE A 452 4.40 -14.76 -13.14
N ASP A 453 4.02 -16.02 -12.85
CA ASP A 453 4.07 -16.57 -11.49
C ASP A 453 5.45 -16.41 -10.85
N GLY A 454 6.50 -16.72 -11.61
CA GLY A 454 7.88 -16.60 -11.13
C GLY A 454 8.26 -15.17 -10.77
N VAL A 455 7.79 -14.20 -11.57
CA VAL A 455 7.98 -12.78 -11.28
C VAL A 455 7.25 -12.41 -10.00
N LEU A 456 5.99 -12.80 -9.83
CA LEU A 456 5.20 -12.50 -8.63
C LEU A 456 5.83 -13.04 -7.35
N ILE A 457 6.41 -14.25 -7.39
CA ILE A 457 7.15 -14.85 -6.26
C ILE A 457 8.45 -14.08 -5.99
N LEU A 458 9.23 -13.76 -7.04
CA LEU A 458 10.46 -12.97 -6.93
C LEU A 458 10.22 -11.59 -6.28
N LEU A 459 9.09 -10.96 -6.58
CA LEU A 459 8.71 -9.66 -6.02
C LEU A 459 8.20 -9.75 -4.57
N ALA A 460 7.74 -10.93 -4.13
CA ALA A 460 7.15 -11.11 -2.80
C ALA A 460 8.20 -11.25 -1.69
N SER A 461 9.37 -11.81 -2.00
CA SER A 461 10.44 -12.07 -1.03
C SER A 461 11.47 -10.94 -0.96
N SER A 462 11.92 -10.62 0.26
CA SER A 462 13.07 -9.73 0.48
C SER A 462 14.39 -10.44 0.22
N ARG A 463 14.47 -11.76 0.47
CA ARG A 463 15.61 -12.61 0.14
C ARG A 463 15.58 -12.96 -1.35
N PRO A 464 16.73 -12.92 -2.06
CA PRO A 464 16.83 -13.40 -3.43
C PRO A 464 16.33 -14.85 -3.53
N ILE A 465 15.52 -15.13 -4.55
CA ILE A 465 15.03 -16.48 -4.85
C ILE A 465 15.59 -16.87 -6.21
N ARG A 466 16.30 -18.00 -6.27
CA ARG A 466 16.73 -18.60 -7.53
C ARG A 466 15.60 -19.43 -8.10
N MET A 467 14.94 -18.89 -9.12
CA MET A 467 13.87 -19.58 -9.81
C MET A 467 14.45 -20.69 -10.69
N ILE A 468 13.79 -21.84 -10.69
CA ILE A 468 14.03 -22.90 -11.66
C ILE A 468 13.07 -22.70 -12.83
N ALA A 469 13.59 -22.50 -14.04
CA ALA A 469 12.79 -22.23 -15.24
C ALA A 469 13.29 -23.01 -16.46
N TYR A 470 12.41 -23.31 -17.41
CA TYR A 470 12.79 -24.02 -18.63
C TYR A 470 13.77 -23.20 -19.49
N ALA A 471 14.84 -23.83 -19.98
CA ALA A 471 15.96 -23.13 -20.62
C ALA A 471 15.55 -22.27 -21.82
N ASP A 472 14.55 -22.69 -22.60
CA ASP A 472 14.11 -21.93 -23.78
C ASP A 472 13.32 -20.66 -23.43
N TYR A 473 12.72 -20.59 -22.23
CA TYR A 473 12.05 -19.38 -21.74
C TYR A 473 13.02 -18.33 -21.20
N VAL A 474 14.28 -18.69 -21.00
CA VAL A 474 15.30 -17.82 -20.38
C VAL A 474 16.43 -17.44 -21.35
N LYS A 475 16.27 -17.72 -22.64
CA LYS A 475 17.20 -17.34 -23.72
C LYS A 475 16.75 -16.04 -24.41
N GLY A 476 17.67 -15.35 -25.07
CA GLY A 476 17.41 -14.12 -25.85
C GLY A 476 17.75 -12.81 -25.13
N GLY A 477 17.55 -11.67 -25.80
CA GLY A 477 18.05 -10.33 -25.43
C GLY A 477 17.84 -9.91 -23.97
N VAL A 478 16.73 -9.21 -23.67
CA VAL A 478 16.46 -8.69 -22.31
C VAL A 478 16.19 -9.83 -21.32
N ILE A 479 15.45 -10.87 -21.73
CA ILE A 479 15.08 -11.99 -20.86
C ILE A 479 16.32 -12.79 -20.41
N GLY A 480 17.29 -13.02 -21.29
CA GLY A 480 18.54 -13.70 -20.93
C GLY A 480 19.44 -12.84 -20.05
N TRP A 481 19.44 -11.52 -20.22
CA TRP A 481 20.10 -10.61 -19.29
C TRP A 481 19.45 -10.62 -17.91
N LEU A 482 18.11 -10.54 -17.83
CA LEU A 482 17.36 -10.64 -16.57
C LEU A 482 17.57 -12.01 -15.89
N SER A 483 17.59 -13.09 -16.67
CA SER A 483 17.84 -14.44 -16.16
C SER A 483 19.20 -14.56 -15.46
N ARG A 484 20.26 -14.01 -16.07
CA ARG A 484 21.59 -13.93 -15.43
C ARG A 484 21.58 -13.01 -14.22
N LEU A 485 20.87 -11.88 -14.30
CA LEU A 485 20.80 -10.91 -13.23
C LEU A 485 20.11 -11.48 -11.98
N PHE A 486 19.07 -12.29 -12.12
CA PHE A 486 18.33 -12.94 -11.03
C PHE A 486 18.80 -14.38 -10.75
N GLU A 487 19.93 -14.79 -11.34
CA GLU A 487 20.55 -16.12 -11.16
C GLU A 487 19.57 -17.29 -11.32
N ILE A 488 18.68 -17.18 -12.32
CA ILE A 488 17.69 -18.21 -12.65
C ILE A 488 18.42 -19.48 -13.11
N ILE A 489 18.01 -20.63 -12.56
CA ILE A 489 18.59 -21.94 -12.87
C ILE A 489 17.84 -22.54 -14.08
N PRO A 490 18.47 -22.62 -15.27
CA PRO A 490 17.81 -23.09 -16.48
C PRO A 490 17.72 -24.63 -16.51
N ILE A 491 16.51 -25.20 -16.55
CA ILE A 491 16.32 -26.62 -16.81
C ILE A 491 16.51 -26.90 -18.31
N ARG A 492 17.54 -27.69 -18.63
CA ARG A 492 17.84 -28.17 -19.99
C ARG A 492 17.35 -29.62 -20.20
N ALA A 493 16.04 -29.84 -20.13
CA ALA A 493 15.48 -31.19 -20.27
C ALA A 493 15.64 -31.76 -21.68
N ALA A 494 15.65 -30.91 -22.71
CA ALA A 494 15.85 -31.31 -24.12
C ALA A 494 17.29 -31.76 -24.43
N ASP A 495 18.27 -31.35 -23.63
CA ASP A 495 19.70 -31.64 -23.85
C ASP A 495 20.12 -33.00 -23.23
N GLY A 496 19.14 -33.80 -22.80
CA GLY A 496 19.33 -35.16 -22.28
C GLY A 496 19.45 -35.28 -20.75
N PRO A 497 19.46 -36.52 -20.21
CA PRO A 497 19.37 -36.76 -18.76
C PRO A 497 20.51 -36.18 -17.92
N ARG A 498 21.72 -36.07 -18.50
CA ARG A 498 22.90 -35.49 -17.81
C ARG A 498 22.73 -33.99 -17.57
N ALA A 499 22.26 -33.24 -18.55
CA ALA A 499 22.04 -31.80 -18.44
C ALA A 499 20.93 -31.46 -17.43
N LEU A 500 19.86 -32.27 -17.40
CA LEU A 500 18.82 -32.18 -16.38
C LEU A 500 19.41 -32.43 -14.97
N MET A 501 20.21 -33.48 -14.79
CA MET A 501 20.83 -33.78 -13.49
C MET A 501 21.80 -32.68 -13.03
N GLN A 502 22.53 -32.06 -13.96
CA GLN A 502 23.39 -30.91 -13.64
C GLN A 502 22.57 -29.72 -13.12
N SER A 503 21.45 -29.40 -13.78
CA SER A 503 20.56 -28.30 -13.37
C SER A 503 19.96 -28.54 -11.97
N LEU A 504 19.58 -29.79 -11.66
CA LEU A 504 19.08 -30.17 -10.34
C LEU A 504 20.17 -30.18 -9.26
N THR A 505 21.42 -30.46 -9.66
CA THR A 505 22.58 -30.40 -8.76
C THR A 505 22.91 -28.95 -8.41
N GLU A 506 22.90 -28.04 -9.39
CA GLU A 506 23.07 -26.60 -9.16
C GLU A 506 22.02 -26.05 -8.18
N ALA A 507 20.75 -26.46 -8.34
CA ALA A 507 19.69 -26.10 -7.40
C ALA A 507 19.94 -26.64 -5.98
N ARG A 508 20.51 -27.83 -5.86
CA ARG A 508 20.87 -28.42 -4.56
C ARG A 508 22.03 -27.68 -3.91
N ASP A 509 23.05 -27.33 -4.68
CA ASP A 509 24.23 -26.65 -4.17
C ASP A 509 23.85 -25.24 -3.67
N ALA A 510 23.00 -24.52 -4.41
CA ALA A 510 22.40 -23.26 -3.98
C ALA A 510 21.67 -23.37 -2.63
N LEU A 511 20.87 -24.42 -2.43
CA LEU A 511 20.19 -24.67 -1.16
C LEU A 511 21.18 -24.88 0.01
N ASN A 512 22.26 -25.64 -0.23
CA ASN A 512 23.29 -25.91 0.77
C ASN A 512 24.14 -24.66 1.09
N GLU A 513 24.30 -23.75 0.13
CA GLU A 513 24.92 -22.43 0.33
C GLU A 513 24.02 -21.45 1.09
N GLY A 514 22.80 -21.87 1.44
CA GLY A 514 21.87 -21.09 2.23
C GLY A 514 20.92 -20.24 1.39
N GLU A 515 20.83 -20.46 0.08
CA GLU A 515 19.97 -19.70 -0.82
C GLU A 515 18.53 -20.24 -0.86
N LEU A 516 17.58 -19.38 -1.27
CA LEU A 516 16.22 -19.81 -1.54
C LEU A 516 16.11 -20.26 -2.98
N VAL A 517 15.60 -21.47 -3.20
CA VAL A 517 15.34 -22.00 -4.55
C VAL A 517 13.85 -22.21 -4.71
N CYS A 518 13.28 -21.82 -5.85
CA CYS A 518 11.86 -22.01 -6.12
C CYS A 518 11.63 -22.85 -7.37
N ILE A 519 10.75 -23.84 -7.24
CA ILE A 519 10.35 -24.74 -8.32
C ILE A 519 8.83 -24.76 -8.49
N PHE A 520 8.39 -24.70 -9.74
CA PHE A 520 7.04 -25.05 -10.13
C PHE A 520 6.93 -26.55 -10.30
N ALA A 521 6.46 -27.24 -9.26
CA ALA A 521 6.50 -28.70 -9.24
C ALA A 521 5.58 -29.37 -10.28
N GLU A 522 4.63 -28.65 -10.86
CA GLU A 522 3.73 -29.14 -11.92
C GLU A 522 4.44 -29.36 -13.28
N GLY A 523 5.64 -28.80 -13.47
CA GLY A 523 6.46 -28.95 -14.68
C GLY A 523 5.94 -28.24 -15.93
N GLN A 524 4.69 -27.76 -15.91
CA GLN A 524 4.05 -27.00 -16.99
C GLN A 524 3.04 -26.01 -16.41
N ILE A 525 2.71 -24.98 -17.19
CA ILE A 525 1.64 -24.04 -16.85
C ILE A 525 0.29 -24.75 -16.98
N SER A 526 -0.56 -24.64 -15.96
CA SER A 526 -1.90 -25.22 -15.94
C SER A 526 -2.75 -24.75 -17.12
N ARG A 527 -3.51 -25.68 -17.71
CA ARG A 527 -4.45 -25.42 -18.81
C ARG A 527 -5.90 -25.34 -18.35
N THR A 528 -6.17 -25.71 -17.11
CA THR A 528 -7.50 -25.71 -16.51
C THR A 528 -7.63 -24.75 -15.34
N GLY A 529 -6.51 -24.31 -14.76
CA GLY A 529 -6.45 -23.54 -13.50
C GLY A 529 -6.39 -24.45 -12.27
N GLU A 530 -6.59 -25.75 -12.46
CA GLU A 530 -6.51 -26.74 -11.39
C GLU A 530 -5.07 -27.17 -11.09
N LEU A 531 -4.87 -27.64 -9.86
CA LEU A 531 -3.59 -28.15 -9.38
C LEU A 531 -3.30 -29.51 -10.03
N LEU A 532 -2.23 -29.54 -10.82
CA LEU A 532 -1.73 -30.71 -11.53
C LEU A 532 -0.98 -31.66 -10.57
N LYS A 533 -0.55 -32.78 -11.14
CA LYS A 533 0.38 -33.70 -10.48
C LYS A 533 1.74 -33.03 -10.36
N PHE A 534 2.38 -33.21 -9.20
CA PHE A 534 3.74 -32.74 -8.98
C PHE A 534 4.76 -33.77 -9.47
N GLU A 535 5.83 -33.27 -10.08
CA GLU A 535 6.92 -34.06 -10.64
C GLU A 535 7.99 -34.41 -9.59
N ARG A 536 8.68 -35.54 -9.79
CA ARG A 536 9.72 -36.03 -8.85
C ARG A 536 11.01 -35.21 -8.84
N GLY A 537 11.10 -34.15 -9.64
CA GLY A 537 12.28 -33.27 -9.72
C GLY A 537 12.67 -32.68 -8.36
N MET A 538 11.69 -32.25 -7.57
CA MET A 538 11.93 -31.71 -6.21
C MET A 538 12.62 -32.71 -5.28
N MET A 539 12.27 -34.00 -5.35
CA MET A 539 12.87 -35.04 -4.50
C MET A 539 14.35 -35.25 -4.82
N LYS A 540 14.74 -35.05 -6.10
CA LYS A 540 16.14 -35.12 -6.51
C LYS A 540 16.94 -33.93 -5.98
N ILE A 541 16.35 -32.74 -5.96
CA ILE A 541 16.97 -31.52 -5.41
C ILE A 541 17.18 -31.69 -3.89
N LEU A 542 16.17 -32.20 -3.18
CA LEU A 542 16.21 -32.42 -1.73
C LEU A 542 17.10 -33.60 -1.28
N LYS A 543 17.69 -34.35 -2.22
CA LYS A 543 18.52 -35.51 -1.87
C LYS A 543 19.90 -35.05 -1.42
N GLY A 544 20.21 -35.28 -0.14
CA GLY A 544 21.48 -34.87 0.47
C GLY A 544 21.47 -33.42 0.97
N THR A 545 20.29 -32.86 1.23
CA THR A 545 20.11 -31.56 1.90
C THR A 545 19.30 -31.77 3.18
N GLU A 546 19.48 -30.88 4.15
CA GLU A 546 18.68 -30.80 5.39
C GLU A 546 17.70 -29.60 5.37
N VAL A 547 17.60 -28.93 4.22
CA VAL A 547 16.78 -27.71 4.11
C VAL A 547 15.28 -28.02 4.13
N PRO A 548 14.46 -27.15 4.76
CA PRO A 548 13.02 -27.32 4.76
C PRO A 548 12.38 -27.02 3.40
N VAL A 549 11.16 -27.51 3.21
CA VAL A 549 10.29 -27.19 2.08
C VAL A 549 9.21 -26.22 2.50
N ILE A 550 8.95 -25.20 1.69
CA ILE A 550 7.86 -24.24 1.92
C ILE A 550 6.86 -24.39 0.78
N PRO A 551 5.65 -24.89 1.04
CA PRO A 551 4.60 -24.93 0.04
C PRO A 551 4.11 -23.50 -0.26
N VAL A 552 3.89 -23.19 -1.53
CA VAL A 552 3.42 -21.90 -2.00
C VAL A 552 2.21 -22.11 -2.91
N TYR A 553 1.15 -21.35 -2.70
CA TYR A 553 -0.01 -21.37 -3.58
C TYR A 553 -0.28 -19.98 -4.17
N LEU A 554 -0.32 -19.92 -5.49
CA LEU A 554 -0.77 -18.75 -6.25
C LEU A 554 -2.23 -18.95 -6.63
N ASP A 555 -3.07 -18.04 -6.15
CA ASP A 555 -4.52 -18.04 -6.34
C ASP A 555 -5.01 -16.81 -7.12
N GLU A 556 -6.23 -16.92 -7.66
CA GLU A 556 -6.96 -15.90 -8.43
C GLU A 556 -6.29 -15.50 -9.75
N LEU A 557 -5.17 -16.11 -10.15
CA LEU A 557 -4.44 -15.80 -11.38
C LEU A 557 -5.08 -16.40 -12.65
N TRP A 558 -5.97 -17.37 -12.49
CA TRP A 558 -6.68 -18.01 -13.59
C TRP A 558 -7.72 -17.06 -14.20
N GLY A 559 -7.55 -16.77 -15.50
CA GLY A 559 -8.33 -15.76 -16.22
C GLY A 559 -7.69 -14.38 -16.30
N SER A 560 -6.48 -14.23 -15.76
CA SER A 560 -5.63 -13.09 -16.07
C SER A 560 -5.16 -13.13 -17.53
N ILE A 561 -4.64 -12.00 -18.02
CA ILE A 561 -4.07 -11.87 -19.37
C ILE A 561 -2.90 -12.82 -19.65
N PHE A 562 -2.27 -13.34 -18.60
CA PHE A 562 -1.13 -14.28 -18.67
C PHE A 562 -1.53 -15.73 -18.33
N SER A 563 -2.81 -16.06 -18.27
CA SER A 563 -3.30 -17.44 -18.10
C SER A 563 -3.69 -18.07 -19.44
N HIS A 564 -3.89 -19.39 -19.49
CA HIS A 564 -4.38 -20.11 -20.68
C HIS A 564 -5.91 -20.06 -20.86
N GLU A 565 -6.65 -19.35 -20.01
CA GLU A 565 -8.12 -19.32 -20.07
C GLU A 565 -8.63 -18.80 -21.43
N GLY A 566 -9.45 -19.55 -22.17
CA GLY A 566 -9.93 -19.13 -23.50
C GLY A 566 -8.91 -19.27 -24.64
N GLY A 567 -7.84 -20.07 -24.45
CA GLY A 567 -6.98 -20.57 -25.53
C GLY A 567 -5.96 -19.59 -26.12
N LYS A 568 -5.86 -18.36 -25.62
CA LYS A 568 -4.90 -17.33 -26.08
C LYS A 568 -3.99 -16.86 -24.93
N PHE A 569 -2.86 -16.24 -25.24
CA PHE A 569 -1.95 -15.60 -24.27
C PHE A 569 -1.79 -14.10 -24.62
N PHE A 570 -1.59 -13.21 -23.64
CA PHE A 570 -1.41 -11.73 -23.75
C PHE A 570 -2.59 -10.90 -24.33
N TRP A 571 -3.34 -11.42 -25.29
CA TRP A 571 -4.33 -10.67 -26.08
C TRP A 571 -5.77 -10.86 -25.55
N LYS A 572 -5.98 -10.58 -24.27
CA LYS A 572 -7.30 -10.67 -23.62
C LYS A 572 -7.66 -9.37 -22.92
N LYS A 573 -8.95 -9.06 -22.88
CA LYS A 573 -9.47 -8.02 -21.98
C LYS A 573 -9.43 -8.57 -20.54
N PRO A 574 -8.80 -7.87 -19.58
CA PRO A 574 -8.79 -8.32 -18.20
C PRO A 574 -10.22 -8.30 -17.63
N LYS A 575 -10.64 -9.38 -16.96
CA LYS A 575 -11.97 -9.47 -16.32
C LYS A 575 -12.13 -8.45 -15.17
N HIS A 576 -11.01 -8.09 -14.53
CA HIS A 576 -10.94 -7.18 -13.39
C HIS A 576 -9.74 -6.24 -13.55
N TRP A 577 -9.88 -4.99 -13.08
CA TRP A 577 -8.78 -4.03 -13.03
C TRP A 577 -8.85 -3.17 -11.75
N PRO A 578 -7.80 -3.16 -10.90
CA PRO A 578 -6.63 -4.05 -10.91
C PRO A 578 -7.05 -5.51 -10.62
N TYR A 579 -6.37 -6.47 -11.26
CA TYR A 579 -6.71 -7.88 -11.18
C TYR A 579 -6.25 -8.51 -9.85
N PRO A 580 -7.11 -9.19 -9.10
CA PRO A 580 -6.75 -9.77 -7.81
C PRO A 580 -5.68 -10.86 -7.96
N VAL A 581 -4.69 -10.88 -7.06
CA VAL A 581 -3.70 -11.96 -6.97
C VAL A 581 -3.46 -12.27 -5.51
N THR A 582 -3.47 -13.56 -5.15
CA THR A 582 -3.15 -13.99 -3.80
C THR A 582 -1.98 -14.97 -3.82
N LEU A 583 -0.95 -14.67 -3.04
CA LEU A 583 0.23 -15.49 -2.80
C LEU A 583 0.17 -15.99 -1.35
N ASN A 584 0.04 -17.29 -1.14
CA ASN A 584 0.02 -17.88 0.20
C ASN A 584 1.26 -18.76 0.42
N PHE A 585 2.11 -18.38 1.36
CA PHE A 585 3.29 -19.14 1.78
C PHE A 585 2.94 -19.98 3.00
N GLY A 586 2.87 -21.30 2.84
CA GLY A 586 2.50 -22.21 3.92
C GLY A 586 3.58 -22.40 4.98
N LYS A 587 3.27 -23.18 6.01
CA LYS A 587 4.22 -23.52 7.07
C LYS A 587 5.38 -24.33 6.49
N SER A 588 6.57 -24.10 7.04
CA SER A 588 7.76 -24.87 6.73
C SER A 588 7.55 -26.35 7.08
N ILE A 589 7.84 -27.23 6.13
CA ILE A 589 7.83 -28.68 6.29
C ILE A 589 9.28 -29.12 6.48
N PRO A 590 9.65 -29.71 7.63
CA PRO A 590 10.98 -30.26 7.85
C PRO A 590 11.34 -31.29 6.79
N ARG A 591 12.63 -31.38 6.46
CA ARG A 591 13.12 -32.26 5.40
C ARG A 591 12.72 -33.72 5.64
N GLU A 592 12.73 -34.15 6.90
CA GLU A 592 12.48 -35.53 7.33
C GLU A 592 11.03 -35.96 7.05
N GLU A 593 10.09 -35.02 7.07
CA GLU A 593 8.66 -35.27 6.83
C GLU A 593 8.34 -35.38 5.33
N VAL A 594 9.20 -34.84 4.46
CA VAL A 594 9.05 -34.91 3.00
C VAL A 594 9.53 -36.27 2.48
N THR A 595 8.68 -37.29 2.66
CA THR A 595 8.94 -38.66 2.22
C THR A 595 8.61 -38.89 0.74
N ASP A 596 7.56 -38.24 0.23
CA ASP A 596 7.14 -38.26 -1.17
C ASP A 596 6.61 -36.89 -1.60
N VAL A 597 6.52 -36.69 -2.90
CA VAL A 597 6.00 -35.48 -3.55
C VAL A 597 4.57 -35.17 -3.09
N ASN A 598 3.76 -36.19 -2.81
CA ASN A 598 2.37 -36.01 -2.40
C ASN A 598 2.23 -35.25 -1.08
N VAL A 599 3.17 -35.40 -0.14
CA VAL A 599 3.15 -34.65 1.14
C VAL A 599 3.13 -33.14 0.89
N VAL A 600 3.99 -32.68 -0.03
CA VAL A 600 4.08 -31.25 -0.38
C VAL A 600 2.88 -30.82 -1.23
N ARG A 601 2.41 -31.68 -2.13
CA ARG A 601 1.20 -31.41 -2.92
C ARG A 601 -0.03 -31.24 -2.03
N ASP A 602 -0.20 -32.09 -1.02
CA ASP A 602 -1.31 -32.04 -0.08
C ASP A 602 -1.23 -30.77 0.77
N ALA A 603 -0.04 -30.35 1.17
CA ALA A 603 0.15 -29.05 1.82
C ALA A 603 -0.25 -27.88 0.90
N VAL A 604 0.08 -27.92 -0.40
CA VAL A 604 -0.38 -26.91 -1.38
C VAL A 604 -1.90 -26.96 -1.58
N LEU A 605 -2.54 -28.14 -1.52
CA LEU A 605 -4.00 -28.26 -1.54
C LEU A 605 -4.67 -27.67 -0.30
N VAL A 606 -4.07 -27.82 0.87
CA VAL A 606 -4.54 -27.14 2.09
C VAL A 606 -4.47 -25.62 1.88
N LEU A 607 -3.38 -25.09 1.33
CA LEU A 607 -3.28 -23.66 0.99
C LEU A 607 -4.33 -23.22 -0.03
N LYS A 608 -4.69 -24.07 -1.01
CA LYS A 608 -5.82 -23.83 -1.92
C LYS A 608 -7.13 -23.65 -1.15
N SER A 609 -7.40 -24.52 -0.19
CA SER A 609 -8.60 -24.44 0.66
C SER A 609 -8.60 -23.15 1.49
N GLU A 610 -7.47 -22.80 2.12
CA GLU A 610 -7.35 -21.54 2.89
C GLU A 610 -7.58 -20.32 2.01
N CYS A 611 -7.02 -20.28 0.80
CA CYS A 611 -7.24 -19.19 -0.16
C CYS A 611 -8.71 -19.09 -0.58
N ALA A 612 -9.39 -20.23 -0.78
CA ALA A 612 -10.82 -20.24 -1.09
C ALA A 612 -11.67 -19.66 0.04
N GLU A 613 -11.36 -19.96 1.31
CA GLU A 613 -12.03 -19.34 2.47
C GLU A 613 -11.78 -17.82 2.53
N ILE A 614 -10.53 -17.40 2.31
CA ILE A 614 -10.14 -15.99 2.27
C ILE A 614 -10.90 -15.23 1.17
N ARG A 615 -11.14 -15.88 0.02
CA ARG A 615 -11.93 -15.34 -1.09
C ARG A 615 -13.41 -15.26 -0.74
N GLY A 616 -14.00 -16.32 -0.18
CA GLY A 616 -15.42 -16.37 0.20
C GLY A 616 -15.84 -15.23 1.14
N ARG A 617 -14.98 -14.85 2.08
CA ARG A 617 -15.23 -13.68 2.98
C ARG A 617 -15.23 -12.32 2.29
N ARG A 618 -14.79 -12.25 1.03
CA ARG A 618 -14.66 -11.00 0.25
C ARG A 618 -15.62 -10.93 -0.92
N GLU A 619 -16.18 -12.07 -1.31
CA GLU A 619 -17.10 -12.12 -2.43
C GLU A 619 -18.41 -11.42 -2.10
N MET A 620 -19.01 -10.87 -3.16
CA MET A 620 -20.33 -10.28 -3.05
C MET A 620 -21.34 -11.38 -2.76
N ILE A 621 -22.20 -11.17 -1.75
CA ILE A 621 -23.36 -12.04 -1.54
C ILE A 621 -24.23 -12.10 -2.81
N PRO A 622 -24.99 -13.20 -3.03
CA PRO A 622 -25.76 -13.38 -4.26
C PRO A 622 -26.66 -12.21 -4.65
N ALA A 623 -27.29 -11.54 -3.67
CA ALA A 623 -28.11 -10.35 -3.90
C ALA A 623 -27.33 -9.17 -4.54
N LEU A 624 -26.07 -8.98 -4.17
CA LEU A 624 -25.22 -7.93 -4.72
C LEU A 624 -24.75 -8.29 -6.14
N ARG A 625 -24.42 -9.55 -6.39
CA ARG A 625 -24.09 -10.06 -7.73
C ARG A 625 -25.27 -9.90 -8.68
N LEU A 626 -26.47 -10.24 -8.23
CA LEU A 626 -27.73 -10.01 -8.96
C LEU A 626 -27.86 -8.56 -9.41
N ILE A 627 -27.73 -7.59 -8.49
CA ILE A 627 -27.87 -6.16 -8.83
C ILE A 627 -26.87 -5.78 -9.93
N ARG A 628 -25.62 -6.23 -9.79
CA ARG A 628 -24.56 -5.94 -10.77
C ARG A 628 -24.89 -6.55 -12.14
N ASN A 629 -25.23 -7.83 -12.21
CA ASN A 629 -25.49 -8.50 -13.49
C ASN A 629 -26.78 -8.03 -14.16
N CYS A 630 -27.83 -7.73 -13.39
CA CYS A 630 -29.04 -7.15 -13.94
C CYS A 630 -28.78 -5.77 -14.58
N ARG A 631 -27.85 -4.97 -14.00
CA ARG A 631 -27.44 -3.68 -14.58
C ARG A 631 -26.59 -3.86 -15.84
N LEU A 632 -25.71 -4.86 -15.87
CA LEU A 632 -24.94 -5.19 -17.08
C LEU A 632 -25.85 -5.70 -18.21
N ALA A 633 -26.82 -6.56 -17.87
CA ALA A 633 -27.81 -7.12 -18.79
C ALA A 633 -29.09 -6.26 -18.90
N TRP A 634 -28.98 -4.93 -18.81
CA TRP A 634 -30.15 -4.04 -18.71
C TRP A 634 -31.18 -4.26 -19.84
N GLY A 635 -30.68 -4.38 -21.08
CA GLY A 635 -31.48 -4.63 -22.28
C GLY A 635 -31.61 -6.10 -22.67
N SER A 636 -30.80 -7.00 -22.10
CA SER A 636 -30.77 -8.42 -22.46
C SER A 636 -31.76 -9.22 -21.62
N THR A 637 -32.32 -10.28 -22.19
CA THR A 637 -33.24 -11.17 -21.48
C THR A 637 -32.48 -11.92 -20.39
N LYS A 638 -33.01 -11.93 -19.17
CA LYS A 638 -32.45 -12.68 -18.03
C LYS A 638 -33.36 -13.79 -17.56
N VAL A 639 -34.66 -13.57 -17.61
CA VAL A 639 -35.66 -14.52 -17.13
C VAL A 639 -36.80 -14.58 -18.14
N ALA A 640 -37.17 -15.78 -18.57
CA ALA A 640 -38.42 -16.01 -19.29
C ALA A 640 -39.19 -17.22 -18.71
N ASP A 641 -40.46 -17.39 -19.04
CA ASP A 641 -41.22 -18.57 -18.64
C ASP A 641 -42.21 -19.04 -19.71
N SER A 642 -42.68 -20.28 -19.56
CA SER A 642 -43.67 -20.89 -20.45
C SER A 642 -45.03 -20.20 -20.47
N ALA A 643 -45.28 -19.25 -19.56
CA ALA A 643 -46.50 -18.44 -19.55
C ALA A 643 -46.37 -17.19 -20.45
N GLY A 644 -45.23 -17.00 -21.11
CA GLY A 644 -44.96 -15.89 -22.02
C GLY A 644 -44.34 -14.66 -21.34
N SER A 645 -43.94 -14.77 -20.08
CA SER A 645 -43.24 -13.67 -19.40
C SER A 645 -41.80 -13.59 -19.92
N LYS A 646 -41.34 -12.39 -20.29
CA LYS A 646 -39.95 -12.13 -20.67
C LYS A 646 -39.43 -10.87 -19.97
N LEU A 647 -38.47 -11.06 -19.08
CA LEU A 647 -37.88 -10.02 -18.25
C LEU A 647 -36.41 -9.81 -18.64
N THR A 648 -36.09 -8.57 -19.05
CA THR A 648 -34.69 -8.14 -19.17
C THR A 648 -34.08 -7.93 -17.80
N GLY A 649 -32.74 -7.84 -17.70
CA GLY A 649 -32.07 -7.55 -16.43
C GLY A 649 -32.60 -6.27 -15.76
N GLY A 650 -32.87 -5.23 -16.54
CA GLY A 650 -33.48 -3.99 -16.03
C GLY A 650 -34.91 -4.18 -15.50
N ARG A 651 -35.74 -4.96 -16.19
CA ARG A 651 -37.12 -5.27 -15.75
C ARG A 651 -37.13 -6.19 -14.52
N LEU A 652 -36.24 -7.17 -14.47
CA LEU A 652 -36.08 -8.10 -13.36
C LEU A 652 -35.70 -7.36 -12.08
N LEU A 653 -34.63 -6.53 -12.13
CA LEU A 653 -34.19 -5.75 -10.98
C LEU A 653 -35.23 -4.72 -10.53
N THR A 654 -35.90 -4.07 -11.48
CA THR A 654 -36.99 -3.13 -11.17
C THR A 654 -38.15 -3.84 -10.46
N GLY A 655 -38.56 -5.02 -10.98
CA GLY A 655 -39.60 -5.84 -10.37
C GLY A 655 -39.23 -6.29 -8.96
N ALA A 656 -38.01 -6.81 -8.77
CA ALA A 656 -37.52 -7.26 -7.47
C ALA A 656 -37.44 -6.12 -6.44
N LEU A 657 -36.97 -4.92 -6.83
CA LEU A 657 -36.91 -3.75 -5.95
C LEU A 657 -38.31 -3.22 -5.58
N ALA A 658 -39.24 -3.21 -6.54
CA ALA A 658 -40.61 -2.79 -6.29
C ALA A 658 -41.33 -3.75 -5.33
N PHE A 659 -41.19 -5.06 -5.56
CA PHE A 659 -41.71 -6.11 -4.67
C PHE A 659 -41.09 -6.01 -3.28
N ARG A 660 -39.75 -5.89 -3.20
CA ARG A 660 -39.02 -5.75 -1.92
C ARG A 660 -39.54 -4.56 -1.12
N LYS A 661 -39.74 -3.39 -1.75
CA LYS A 661 -40.23 -2.20 -1.06
C LYS A 661 -41.56 -2.51 -0.37
N HIS A 662 -42.50 -3.10 -1.10
CA HIS A 662 -43.83 -3.41 -0.55
C HIS A 662 -43.81 -4.51 0.51
N LEU A 663 -42.97 -5.55 0.32
CA LEU A 663 -42.77 -6.61 1.32
C LEU A 663 -42.31 -6.02 2.66
N VAL A 664 -41.32 -5.13 2.65
CA VAL A 664 -40.75 -4.55 3.88
C VAL A 664 -41.65 -3.48 4.50
N THR A 665 -42.40 -2.70 3.70
CA THR A 665 -43.23 -1.62 4.25
C THR A 665 -44.60 -2.07 4.73
N SER A 666 -45.17 -3.11 4.11
CA SER A 666 -46.62 -3.36 4.20
C SER A 666 -46.97 -4.76 4.71
N LEU A 667 -46.03 -5.71 4.69
CA LEU A 667 -46.32 -7.12 4.95
C LEU A 667 -45.50 -7.72 6.06
N LEU A 668 -44.18 -7.60 5.98
CA LEU A 668 -43.26 -8.28 6.89
C LEU A 668 -43.02 -7.43 8.13
N GLY A 669 -43.14 -8.06 9.30
CA GLY A 669 -42.75 -7.41 10.55
C GLY A 669 -41.23 -7.12 10.60
N PRO A 670 -40.77 -6.17 11.43
CA PRO A 670 -39.34 -5.90 11.60
C PRO A 670 -38.59 -7.16 12.09
N ASP A 671 -39.19 -7.93 12.99
CA ASP A 671 -38.62 -9.15 13.58
C ASP A 671 -38.83 -10.42 12.73
N GLU A 672 -39.64 -10.35 11.67
CA GLU A 672 -39.92 -11.48 10.79
C GLU A 672 -38.74 -11.74 9.86
N LYS A 673 -37.90 -12.71 10.23
CA LYS A 673 -36.67 -13.04 9.50
C LYS A 673 -36.87 -14.06 8.36
N MET A 674 -37.81 -15.00 8.51
CA MET A 674 -38.03 -16.09 7.56
C MET A 674 -39.34 -15.89 6.78
N VAL A 675 -39.28 -16.06 5.46
CA VAL A 675 -40.44 -15.90 4.58
C VAL A 675 -40.64 -17.17 3.77
N GLY A 676 -41.82 -17.78 3.87
CA GLY A 676 -42.19 -18.96 3.11
C GLY A 676 -42.49 -18.60 1.65
N LEU A 677 -42.02 -19.42 0.71
CA LEU A 677 -42.39 -19.32 -0.70
C LEU A 677 -42.96 -20.66 -1.16
N LEU A 678 -44.24 -20.67 -1.55
CA LEU A 678 -44.93 -21.82 -2.12
C LEU A 678 -45.27 -21.51 -3.58
N VAL A 679 -44.24 -21.35 -4.42
CA VAL A 679 -44.40 -20.94 -5.82
C VAL A 679 -43.58 -21.85 -6.74
N PRO A 680 -44.15 -22.34 -7.85
CA PRO A 680 -43.41 -23.14 -8.82
C PRO A 680 -42.38 -22.31 -9.62
N PRO A 681 -41.40 -22.97 -10.28
CA PRO A 681 -40.46 -22.33 -11.19
C PRO A 681 -41.17 -21.50 -12.26
N SER A 682 -40.98 -20.18 -12.20
CA SER A 682 -41.65 -19.18 -13.04
C SER A 682 -40.96 -17.82 -12.88
N ALA A 683 -41.20 -16.87 -13.78
CA ALA A 683 -40.65 -15.52 -13.64
C ALA A 683 -41.13 -14.84 -12.34
N GLY A 684 -42.37 -15.11 -11.92
CA GLY A 684 -42.92 -14.63 -10.64
C GLY A 684 -42.20 -15.24 -9.43
N GLY A 685 -41.93 -16.54 -9.45
CA GLY A 685 -41.18 -17.23 -8.40
C GLY A 685 -39.74 -16.74 -8.27
N VAL A 686 -39.10 -16.38 -9.38
CA VAL A 686 -37.78 -15.71 -9.37
C VAL A 686 -37.89 -14.34 -8.70
N VAL A 687 -38.78 -13.47 -9.17
CA VAL A 687 -38.95 -12.11 -8.61
C VAL A 687 -39.23 -12.17 -7.09
N ALA A 688 -40.05 -13.12 -6.64
CA ALA A 688 -40.35 -13.30 -5.22
C ALA A 688 -39.09 -13.68 -4.40
N ASN A 689 -38.33 -14.69 -4.84
CA ASN A 689 -37.08 -15.08 -4.17
C ASN A 689 -36.06 -13.94 -4.13
N LEU A 690 -35.90 -13.22 -5.24
CA LEU A 690 -34.99 -12.08 -5.31
C LEU A 690 -35.43 -10.94 -4.38
N ALA A 691 -36.73 -10.65 -4.32
CA ALA A 691 -37.27 -9.60 -3.45
C ALA A 691 -37.07 -9.93 -1.96
N VAL A 692 -37.27 -11.18 -1.55
CA VAL A 692 -37.00 -11.66 -0.18
C VAL A 692 -35.51 -11.52 0.15
N SER A 693 -34.61 -11.93 -0.74
CA SER A 693 -33.17 -11.80 -0.50
C SER A 693 -32.71 -10.34 -0.47
N LEU A 694 -33.21 -9.48 -1.37
CA LEU A 694 -32.94 -8.05 -1.35
C LEU A 694 -33.48 -7.37 -0.08
N ALA A 695 -34.50 -7.94 0.56
CA ALA A 695 -35.04 -7.48 1.83
C ALA A 695 -34.19 -7.89 3.05
N GLY A 696 -33.12 -8.68 2.85
CA GLY A 696 -32.31 -9.22 3.94
C GLY A 696 -33.05 -10.27 4.78
N ARG A 697 -33.99 -11.02 4.16
CA ARG A 697 -34.77 -12.07 4.80
C ARG A 697 -34.37 -13.44 4.27
N VAL A 698 -34.59 -14.47 5.08
CA VAL A 698 -34.31 -15.87 4.75
C VAL A 698 -35.46 -16.45 3.93
N SER A 699 -35.18 -16.95 2.74
CA SER A 699 -36.19 -17.63 1.92
C SER A 699 -36.39 -19.07 2.39
N VAL A 700 -37.64 -19.50 2.60
CA VAL A 700 -37.98 -20.89 2.88
C VAL A 700 -38.87 -21.39 1.73
N ASN A 701 -38.25 -21.98 0.71
CA ASN A 701 -39.01 -22.52 -0.43
C ASN A 701 -39.69 -23.83 0.01
N LEU A 702 -41.00 -23.78 0.18
CA LEU A 702 -41.82 -24.89 0.66
C LEU A 702 -42.10 -25.88 -0.48
N ASN A 703 -42.07 -27.17 -0.13
CA ASN A 703 -42.29 -28.21 -1.12
C ASN A 703 -43.78 -28.39 -1.41
N TYR A 704 -44.22 -27.78 -2.51
CA TYR A 704 -45.60 -27.85 -2.98
C TYR A 704 -46.03 -29.23 -3.49
N THR A 705 -45.15 -30.24 -3.54
CA THR A 705 -45.52 -31.62 -3.89
C THR A 705 -45.98 -32.44 -2.69
N LEU A 706 -45.71 -31.99 -1.46
CA LEU A 706 -46.07 -32.68 -0.22
C LEU A 706 -47.53 -32.44 0.19
N SER A 707 -48.00 -33.21 1.17
CA SER A 707 -49.30 -32.97 1.80
C SER A 707 -49.28 -31.71 2.64
N GLU A 708 -50.47 -31.14 2.86
CA GLU A 708 -50.69 -29.95 3.67
C GLU A 708 -50.09 -30.08 5.08
N ASP A 709 -50.32 -31.21 5.77
CA ASP A 709 -49.76 -31.47 7.10
C ASP A 709 -48.24 -31.32 7.15
N VAL A 710 -47.55 -31.79 6.12
CA VAL A 710 -46.08 -31.76 6.05
C VAL A 710 -45.58 -30.37 5.70
N VAL A 711 -46.31 -29.63 4.86
CA VAL A 711 -46.01 -28.22 4.57
C VAL A 711 -46.19 -27.37 5.84
N ASN A 712 -47.28 -27.57 6.58
CA ASN A 712 -47.56 -26.88 7.84
C ASN A 712 -46.56 -27.24 8.94
N TYR A 713 -46.11 -28.49 9.00
CA TYR A 713 -44.98 -28.88 9.84
C TYR A 713 -43.72 -28.06 9.50
N CYS A 714 -43.39 -27.92 8.21
CA CYS A 714 -42.21 -27.15 7.79
C CYS A 714 -42.35 -25.65 8.09
N ILE A 715 -43.55 -25.08 7.92
CA ILE A 715 -43.87 -23.69 8.28
C ILE A 715 -43.62 -23.47 9.77
N LYS A 716 -44.16 -24.35 10.62
CA LYS A 716 -44.01 -24.27 12.07
C LYS A 716 -42.56 -24.45 12.51
N GLU A 717 -41.86 -25.45 11.98
CA GLU A 717 -40.47 -25.75 12.31
C GLU A 717 -39.52 -24.61 11.92
N ALA A 718 -39.75 -23.98 10.75
CA ALA A 718 -38.98 -22.82 10.32
C ALA A 718 -39.43 -21.51 10.98
N GLY A 719 -40.51 -21.49 11.76
CA GLY A 719 -41.06 -20.27 12.35
C GLY A 719 -41.55 -19.27 11.30
N VAL A 720 -42.07 -19.76 10.17
CA VAL A 720 -42.60 -18.92 9.09
C VAL A 720 -43.99 -18.41 9.46
N THR A 721 -44.18 -17.10 9.45
CA THR A 721 -45.49 -16.46 9.71
C THR A 721 -46.20 -15.99 8.45
N THR A 722 -45.46 -15.75 7.37
CA THR A 722 -45.99 -15.30 6.07
C THR A 722 -45.52 -16.22 4.94
N VAL A 723 -46.47 -16.67 4.11
CA VAL A 723 -46.19 -17.49 2.92
C VAL A 723 -46.62 -16.76 1.65
N LEU A 724 -45.69 -16.58 0.72
CA LEU A 724 -45.93 -16.04 -0.61
C LEU A 724 -46.32 -17.16 -1.58
N THR A 725 -47.45 -17.02 -2.27
CA THR A 725 -47.94 -18.00 -3.26
C THR A 725 -48.58 -17.30 -4.48
N SER A 726 -49.03 -18.05 -5.48
CA SER A 726 -49.76 -17.55 -6.65
C SER A 726 -51.21 -18.00 -6.63
N LYS A 727 -52.16 -17.11 -6.97
CA LYS A 727 -53.59 -17.48 -7.08
C LYS A 727 -53.81 -18.63 -8.05
N LYS A 728 -53.16 -18.54 -9.23
CA LYS A 728 -53.22 -19.58 -10.27
C LYS A 728 -52.69 -20.93 -9.79
N PHE A 729 -51.75 -20.92 -8.85
CA PHE A 729 -51.24 -22.15 -8.24
C PHE A 729 -52.24 -22.72 -7.21
N MET A 730 -52.74 -21.88 -6.31
CA MET A 730 -53.71 -22.29 -5.28
C MET A 730 -55.05 -22.76 -5.87
N GLU A 731 -55.48 -22.21 -7.01
CA GLU A 731 -56.65 -22.69 -7.76
C GLU A 731 -56.48 -24.12 -8.27
N LYS A 732 -55.26 -24.49 -8.68
CA LYS A 732 -54.95 -25.83 -9.19
C LYS A 732 -54.67 -26.83 -8.07
N ARG A 733 -54.11 -26.36 -6.97
CA ARG A 733 -53.76 -27.18 -5.81
C ARG A 733 -54.08 -26.40 -4.52
N PRO A 734 -55.34 -26.45 -4.07
CA PRO A 734 -55.73 -25.80 -2.81
C PRO A 734 -55.02 -26.50 -1.64
N MET A 735 -54.56 -25.70 -0.68
CA MET A 735 -53.94 -26.11 0.58
C MET A 735 -54.33 -25.09 1.66
N GLU A 736 -54.67 -25.54 2.86
CA GLU A 736 -54.81 -24.66 4.03
C GLU A 736 -53.45 -24.54 4.74
N LEU A 737 -52.95 -23.32 4.88
CA LEU A 737 -51.62 -23.07 5.44
C LEU A 737 -51.73 -22.40 6.81
N ASP A 738 -50.95 -22.89 7.78
CA ASP A 738 -50.84 -22.33 9.14
C ASP A 738 -50.01 -21.03 9.17
N ALA A 739 -50.20 -20.16 8.18
CA ALA A 739 -49.49 -18.90 8.01
C ALA A 739 -50.32 -17.90 7.21
N LYS A 740 -49.96 -16.61 7.29
CA LYS A 740 -50.57 -15.57 6.47
C LYS A 740 -50.21 -15.78 4.99
N VAL A 741 -51.20 -16.19 4.19
CA VAL A 741 -51.03 -16.40 2.76
C VAL A 741 -51.14 -15.06 2.01
N VAL A 742 -50.13 -14.75 1.20
CA VAL A 742 -50.07 -13.54 0.38
C VAL A 742 -49.86 -13.92 -1.07
N TYR A 743 -50.73 -13.42 -1.95
CA TYR A 743 -50.68 -13.72 -3.38
C TYR A 743 -49.78 -12.74 -4.15
N LEU A 744 -48.89 -13.27 -4.98
CA LEU A 744 -47.99 -12.46 -5.82
C LEU A 744 -48.75 -11.52 -6.78
N GLU A 745 -49.92 -11.95 -7.26
CA GLU A 745 -50.78 -11.15 -8.13
C GLU A 745 -51.31 -9.89 -7.41
N ASP A 746 -51.75 -10.02 -6.16
CA ASP A 746 -52.25 -8.89 -5.36
C ASP A 746 -51.13 -7.89 -5.09
N LEU A 747 -49.92 -8.37 -4.83
CA LEU A 747 -48.75 -7.50 -4.67
C LEU A 747 -48.44 -6.72 -5.94
N LYS A 748 -48.55 -7.37 -7.10
CA LYS A 748 -48.30 -6.71 -8.38
C LYS A 748 -49.30 -5.59 -8.66
N GLU A 749 -50.56 -5.76 -8.26
CA GLU A 749 -51.63 -4.76 -8.41
C GLU A 749 -51.46 -3.59 -7.44
N GLN A 750 -51.05 -3.86 -6.20
CA GLN A 750 -50.79 -2.83 -5.18
C GLN A 750 -49.58 -1.94 -5.51
N ILE A 751 -48.67 -2.40 -6.37
CA ILE A 751 -47.52 -1.60 -6.84
C ILE A 751 -47.99 -0.60 -7.91
N GLY A 752 -48.30 0.63 -7.48
CA GLY A 752 -48.69 1.75 -8.34
C GLY A 752 -47.60 2.19 -9.33
N GLY A 753 -48.00 2.95 -10.36
CA GLY A 753 -47.10 3.42 -11.43
C GLY A 753 -45.91 4.25 -10.94
N MET A 754 -46.14 5.13 -9.96
CA MET A 754 -45.08 5.94 -9.35
C MET A 754 -44.06 5.07 -8.59
N ALA A 755 -44.52 4.01 -7.91
CA ALA A 755 -43.63 3.07 -7.23
C ALA A 755 -42.74 2.30 -8.23
N LYS A 756 -43.30 1.89 -9.37
CA LYS A 756 -42.54 1.27 -10.48
C LYS A 756 -41.51 2.23 -11.06
N LEU A 757 -41.88 3.50 -11.28
CA LEU A 757 -40.97 4.52 -11.77
C LEU A 757 -39.82 4.79 -10.78
N CYS A 758 -40.12 4.94 -9.48
CA CYS A 758 -39.10 5.08 -8.45
C CYS A 758 -38.17 3.86 -8.38
N ALA A 759 -38.71 2.64 -8.49
CA ALA A 759 -37.91 1.42 -8.53
C ALA A 759 -37.00 1.37 -9.77
N LEU A 760 -37.50 1.78 -10.94
CA LEU A 760 -36.74 1.86 -12.18
C LEU A 760 -35.58 2.87 -12.07
N LEU A 761 -35.87 4.08 -11.57
CA LEU A 761 -34.86 5.12 -11.37
C LEU A 761 -33.80 4.67 -10.34
N THR A 762 -34.23 4.02 -9.26
CA THR A 762 -33.32 3.44 -8.27
C THR A 762 -32.46 2.33 -8.88
N ALA A 763 -33.05 1.43 -9.66
CA ALA A 763 -32.35 0.34 -10.33
C ALA A 763 -31.28 0.86 -11.32
N LYS A 764 -31.60 1.88 -12.11
CA LYS A 764 -30.74 2.39 -13.20
C LYS A 764 -29.73 3.44 -12.76
N LEU A 765 -30.15 4.44 -11.99
CA LEU A 765 -29.39 5.68 -11.78
C LEU A 765 -28.66 5.73 -10.43
N MET A 766 -29.13 5.02 -9.40
CA MET A 766 -28.53 5.11 -8.07
C MET A 766 -27.13 4.46 -8.06
N PRO A 767 -26.07 5.17 -7.61
CA PRO A 767 -24.74 4.60 -7.48
C PRO A 767 -24.76 3.31 -6.64
N PHE A 768 -23.95 2.31 -7.02
CA PHE A 768 -23.96 0.98 -6.40
C PHE A 768 -23.80 1.06 -4.87
N GLY A 769 -22.82 1.83 -4.37
CA GLY A 769 -22.60 2.00 -2.92
C GLY A 769 -23.79 2.58 -2.15
N MET A 770 -24.51 3.55 -2.74
CA MET A 770 -25.71 4.12 -2.11
C MET A 770 -26.88 3.13 -2.11
N LEU A 771 -27.03 2.35 -3.20
CA LEU A 771 -28.09 1.36 -3.30
C LEU A 771 -27.90 0.26 -2.26
N ILE A 772 -26.70 -0.31 -2.12
CA ILE A 772 -26.44 -1.39 -1.16
C ILE A 772 -26.69 -0.94 0.27
N SER A 773 -26.27 0.29 0.62
CA SER A 773 -26.47 0.84 1.96
C SER A 773 -27.94 1.16 2.24
N LYS A 774 -28.68 1.68 1.25
CA LYS A 774 -30.14 1.87 1.35
C LYS A 774 -30.89 0.55 1.53
N LEU A 775 -30.38 -0.53 0.94
CA LEU A 775 -30.98 -1.85 1.08
C LEU A 775 -30.56 -2.57 2.37
N GLY A 776 -29.56 -2.05 3.11
CA GLY A 776 -28.98 -2.68 4.29
C GLY A 776 -28.09 -3.89 3.98
N LEU A 777 -27.72 -4.09 2.71
CA LEU A 777 -26.94 -5.24 2.25
C LEU A 777 -25.43 -5.08 2.51
N ASP A 778 -24.97 -3.87 2.85
CA ASP A 778 -23.60 -3.58 3.27
C ASP A 778 -23.27 -4.11 4.68
N LYS A 779 -24.30 -4.50 5.45
CA LYS A 779 -24.18 -5.02 6.82
C LYS A 779 -24.40 -6.53 6.93
N VAL A 780 -24.82 -7.18 5.85
CA VAL A 780 -25.10 -8.63 5.84
C VAL A 780 -23.79 -9.38 5.74
N ASP A 781 -23.51 -10.24 6.72
CA ASP A 781 -22.37 -11.16 6.65
C ASP A 781 -22.65 -12.29 5.64
N ALA A 782 -21.64 -12.69 4.87
CA ALA A 782 -21.77 -13.79 3.91
C ALA A 782 -22.05 -15.14 4.59
N ASP A 783 -21.70 -15.29 5.87
CA ASP A 783 -22.00 -16.48 6.66
C ASP A 783 -23.40 -16.43 7.32
N GLU A 784 -24.14 -15.33 7.19
CA GLU A 784 -25.56 -15.28 7.59
C GLU A 784 -26.44 -16.18 6.71
N MET A 785 -27.52 -16.67 7.31
CA MET A 785 -28.46 -17.58 6.66
C MET A 785 -29.19 -16.87 5.52
N MET A 786 -29.17 -17.48 4.34
CA MET A 786 -29.84 -16.99 3.14
C MET A 786 -31.12 -17.78 2.83
N THR A 787 -31.10 -19.08 3.07
CA THR A 787 -32.23 -19.97 2.76
C THR A 787 -32.27 -21.17 3.69
N VAL A 788 -33.47 -21.73 3.86
CA VAL A 788 -33.69 -23.05 4.48
C VAL A 788 -34.33 -23.97 3.46
N ILE A 789 -33.71 -25.13 3.24
CA ILE A 789 -34.21 -26.17 2.32
C ILE A 789 -34.59 -27.41 3.13
N PHE A 790 -35.86 -27.83 3.05
CA PHE A 790 -36.32 -29.04 3.70
C PHE A 790 -35.98 -30.28 2.87
N THR A 791 -35.41 -31.29 3.54
CA THR A 791 -35.10 -32.61 2.98
C THR A 791 -35.95 -33.68 3.64
N SER A 792 -36.30 -34.75 2.94
CA SER A 792 -37.27 -35.76 3.41
C SER A 792 -36.86 -36.50 4.70
N GLY A 793 -35.58 -36.44 5.12
CA GLY A 793 -35.11 -37.06 6.37
C GLY A 793 -35.22 -38.59 6.38
N SER A 794 -34.27 -39.28 7.02
CA SER A 794 -34.39 -40.74 7.23
C SER A 794 -35.49 -41.12 8.23
N THR A 795 -36.03 -40.14 8.97
CA THR A 795 -36.99 -40.30 10.07
C THR A 795 -38.44 -39.99 9.67
N GLY A 796 -38.73 -39.80 8.38
CA GLY A 796 -40.08 -39.51 7.85
C GLY A 796 -40.52 -38.05 7.97
N GLN A 797 -40.08 -37.33 9.01
CA GLN A 797 -40.30 -35.89 9.15
C GLN A 797 -39.19 -35.07 8.44
N PRO A 798 -39.54 -34.06 7.62
CA PRO A 798 -38.55 -33.26 6.92
C PRO A 798 -37.60 -32.50 7.86
N LYS A 799 -36.34 -32.35 7.45
CA LYS A 799 -35.33 -31.56 8.20
C LYS A 799 -34.88 -30.35 7.38
N GLY A 800 -34.90 -29.18 8.00
CA GLY A 800 -34.43 -27.93 7.41
C GLY A 800 -32.90 -27.84 7.38
N VAL A 801 -32.32 -27.72 6.20
CA VAL A 801 -30.90 -27.45 5.99
C VAL A 801 -30.71 -25.94 5.87
N MET A 802 -30.02 -25.34 6.85
CA MET A 802 -29.70 -23.92 6.88
C MET A 802 -28.49 -23.65 5.98
N LEU A 803 -28.65 -22.78 4.98
CA LEU A 803 -27.59 -22.44 4.04
C LEU A 803 -27.30 -20.93 4.11
N SER A 804 -26.02 -20.60 4.23
CA SER A 804 -25.56 -19.20 4.22
C SER A 804 -25.49 -18.64 2.80
N HIS A 805 -25.32 -17.31 2.70
CA HIS A 805 -25.03 -16.67 1.40
C HIS A 805 -23.79 -17.27 0.76
N ASN A 806 -22.75 -17.55 1.55
CA ASN A 806 -21.50 -18.11 1.09
C ASN A 806 -21.67 -19.57 0.59
N ASN A 807 -22.53 -20.38 1.21
CA ASN A 807 -22.82 -21.73 0.71
C ASN A 807 -23.41 -21.70 -0.71
N VAL A 808 -24.39 -20.82 -0.94
CA VAL A 808 -25.02 -20.66 -2.26
C VAL A 808 -24.01 -20.11 -3.26
N ASN A 809 -23.26 -19.08 -2.86
CA ASN A 809 -22.30 -18.42 -3.74
C ASN A 809 -21.16 -19.35 -4.17
N SER A 810 -20.57 -20.09 -3.23
CA SER A 810 -19.50 -21.06 -3.48
C SER A 810 -19.92 -22.11 -4.51
N ASN A 811 -21.17 -22.56 -4.48
CA ASN A 811 -21.66 -23.54 -5.44
C ASN A 811 -21.93 -22.92 -6.83
N VAL A 812 -22.39 -21.66 -6.89
CA VAL A 812 -22.49 -20.91 -8.16
C VAL A 812 -21.11 -20.73 -8.79
N ASP A 813 -20.10 -20.34 -8.00
CA ASP A 813 -18.75 -20.12 -8.51
C ASP A 813 -18.07 -21.42 -8.95
N ALA A 814 -18.20 -22.50 -8.17
CA ALA A 814 -17.69 -23.81 -8.57
C ALA A 814 -18.28 -24.29 -9.91
N ALA A 815 -19.59 -24.12 -10.11
CA ALA A 815 -20.24 -24.47 -11.37
C ALA A 815 -19.73 -23.61 -12.53
N ASN A 816 -19.51 -22.32 -12.31
CA ASN A 816 -19.02 -21.40 -13.33
C ASN A 816 -17.54 -21.63 -13.67
N GLU A 817 -16.70 -21.96 -12.69
CA GLU A 817 -15.28 -22.29 -12.91
C GLU A 817 -15.11 -23.52 -13.82
N LEU A 818 -15.99 -24.52 -13.65
CA LEU A 818 -15.97 -25.75 -14.44
C LEU A 818 -16.58 -25.61 -15.84
N ILE A 819 -17.78 -25.03 -15.93
CA ILE A 819 -18.55 -25.01 -17.19
C ILE A 819 -18.24 -23.76 -18.03
N LYS A 820 -17.88 -22.64 -17.38
CA LYS A 820 -17.51 -21.35 -18.00
C LYS A 820 -18.58 -20.78 -18.91
N PHE A 821 -19.76 -20.58 -18.36
CA PHE A 821 -20.88 -20.01 -19.09
C PHE A 821 -20.62 -18.56 -19.50
N THR A 822 -21.28 -18.15 -20.59
CA THR A 822 -21.19 -16.86 -21.25
C THR A 822 -22.56 -16.20 -21.34
N SER A 823 -22.63 -14.98 -21.88
CA SER A 823 -23.89 -14.29 -22.12
C SER A 823 -24.79 -14.96 -23.17
N ASP A 824 -24.22 -15.86 -23.98
CA ASP A 824 -24.94 -16.54 -25.06
C ASP A 824 -25.59 -17.84 -24.56
N ASP A 825 -25.30 -18.26 -23.33
CA ASP A 825 -25.88 -19.46 -22.73
C ASP A 825 -27.21 -19.15 -22.02
N VAL A 826 -28.14 -20.11 -22.10
CA VAL A 826 -29.44 -20.05 -21.45
C VAL A 826 -29.69 -21.32 -20.64
N ILE A 827 -30.12 -21.16 -19.39
CA ILE A 827 -30.42 -22.27 -18.48
C ILE A 827 -31.90 -22.61 -18.53
N LEU A 828 -32.20 -23.88 -18.81
CA LEU A 828 -33.55 -24.41 -18.69
C LEU A 828 -33.89 -24.74 -17.21
N GLY A 829 -34.74 -23.92 -16.60
CA GLY A 829 -35.19 -24.02 -15.22
C GLY A 829 -36.45 -24.85 -15.04
N VAL A 830 -36.33 -26.18 -15.14
CA VAL A 830 -37.43 -27.14 -14.89
C VAL A 830 -37.39 -27.76 -13.48
N LEU A 831 -36.35 -27.46 -12.71
CA LEU A 831 -36.19 -27.97 -11.34
C LEU A 831 -36.89 -27.05 -10.33
N PRO A 832 -37.55 -27.61 -9.29
CA PRO A 832 -38.24 -26.80 -8.28
C PRO A 832 -37.28 -26.00 -7.40
N PHE A 833 -37.66 -24.77 -7.04
CA PHE A 833 -36.84 -23.91 -6.17
C PHE A 833 -36.74 -24.39 -4.70
N PHE A 834 -37.58 -25.33 -4.28
CA PHE A 834 -37.46 -25.98 -2.97
C PHE A 834 -36.40 -27.10 -2.94
N HIS A 835 -35.78 -27.44 -4.07
CA HIS A 835 -34.62 -28.33 -4.13
C HIS A 835 -33.33 -27.53 -4.34
N SER A 836 -32.21 -28.01 -3.77
CA SER A 836 -30.92 -27.32 -3.82
C SER A 836 -30.45 -26.97 -5.24
N PHE A 837 -30.59 -27.89 -6.20
CA PHE A 837 -30.22 -27.61 -7.59
C PHE A 837 -31.16 -26.63 -8.29
N GLY A 838 -32.47 -26.69 -8.02
CA GLY A 838 -33.39 -25.68 -8.55
C GLY A 838 -33.10 -24.31 -7.97
N TYR A 839 -32.90 -24.21 -6.65
CA TYR A 839 -32.57 -22.97 -5.96
C TYR A 839 -31.23 -22.37 -6.41
N THR A 840 -30.17 -23.19 -6.48
CA THR A 840 -28.83 -22.69 -6.79
C THR A 840 -28.61 -22.57 -8.30
N VAL A 841 -28.77 -23.65 -9.06
CA VAL A 841 -28.38 -23.71 -10.49
C VAL A 841 -29.43 -23.05 -11.39
N THR A 842 -30.72 -23.24 -11.11
CA THR A 842 -31.75 -22.67 -12.00
C THR A 842 -32.19 -21.27 -11.59
N LEU A 843 -32.05 -20.87 -10.32
CA LEU A 843 -32.45 -19.55 -9.83
C LEU A 843 -31.24 -18.62 -9.61
N TRP A 844 -30.34 -18.94 -8.68
CA TRP A 844 -29.27 -18.01 -8.30
C TRP A 844 -28.14 -17.90 -9.31
N PHE A 845 -27.77 -18.99 -9.98
CA PHE A 845 -26.73 -18.99 -11.00
C PHE A 845 -26.98 -17.99 -12.16
N PRO A 846 -28.13 -18.03 -12.89
CA PRO A 846 -28.39 -17.08 -13.98
C PRO A 846 -28.59 -15.63 -13.48
N CYS A 847 -28.94 -15.47 -12.20
CA CYS A 847 -29.02 -14.17 -11.54
C CYS A 847 -27.62 -13.61 -11.17
N CYS A 848 -26.71 -14.47 -10.72
CA CYS A 848 -25.38 -14.13 -10.23
C CYS A 848 -24.29 -14.12 -11.31
N LEU A 849 -24.60 -14.52 -12.55
CA LEU A 849 -23.68 -14.60 -13.68
C LEU A 849 -24.29 -14.03 -14.96
N ASP A 850 -23.62 -14.22 -16.10
CA ASP A 850 -24.02 -13.70 -17.42
C ASP A 850 -25.19 -14.44 -18.12
N PRO A 851 -25.40 -15.76 -17.97
CA PRO A 851 -26.48 -16.49 -18.64
C PRO A 851 -27.89 -16.01 -18.29
N GLY A 852 -28.84 -16.24 -19.21
CA GLY A 852 -30.27 -16.15 -18.95
C GLY A 852 -30.85 -17.47 -18.42
N ALA A 853 -32.12 -17.47 -18.00
CA ALA A 853 -32.85 -18.68 -17.68
C ALA A 853 -34.31 -18.65 -18.13
N VAL A 854 -34.83 -19.82 -18.49
CA VAL A 854 -36.21 -20.01 -18.96
C VAL A 854 -36.88 -21.10 -18.14
N TYR A 855 -38.04 -20.78 -17.55
CA TYR A 855 -38.67 -21.63 -16.55
C TYR A 855 -39.93 -22.32 -17.05
N HIS A 856 -40.08 -23.58 -16.64
CA HIS A 856 -41.32 -24.32 -16.78
C HIS A 856 -41.57 -25.16 -15.53
N TYR A 857 -42.80 -25.10 -15.01
CA TYR A 857 -43.13 -25.66 -13.70
C TYR A 857 -43.24 -27.19 -13.67
N ASN A 858 -43.49 -27.83 -14.81
CA ASN A 858 -43.68 -29.27 -14.90
C ASN A 858 -42.60 -29.93 -15.77
N PRO A 859 -41.59 -30.60 -15.20
CA PRO A 859 -40.54 -31.26 -15.99
C PRO A 859 -41.08 -32.40 -16.87
N LEU A 860 -42.28 -32.91 -16.60
CA LEU A 860 -42.90 -33.99 -17.38
C LEU A 860 -43.63 -33.51 -18.65
N ASP A 861 -43.82 -32.20 -18.82
CA ASP A 861 -44.40 -31.64 -20.05
C ASP A 861 -43.33 -31.53 -21.15
N SER A 862 -42.96 -32.70 -21.70
CA SER A 862 -41.87 -32.81 -22.69
C SER A 862 -42.08 -31.93 -23.93
N ARG A 863 -43.33 -31.75 -24.37
CA ARG A 863 -43.65 -30.90 -25.53
C ARG A 863 -43.38 -29.43 -25.23
N MET A 864 -43.81 -28.93 -24.07
CA MET A 864 -43.54 -27.54 -23.69
C MET A 864 -42.05 -27.32 -23.45
N VAL A 865 -41.38 -28.25 -22.78
CA VAL A 865 -39.93 -28.19 -22.54
C VAL A 865 -39.15 -28.16 -23.86
N ALA A 866 -39.49 -29.02 -24.82
CA ALA A 866 -38.86 -29.03 -26.14
C ALA A 866 -39.06 -27.68 -26.87
N LYS A 867 -40.26 -27.09 -26.78
CA LYS A 867 -40.55 -25.79 -27.39
C LYS A 867 -39.69 -24.67 -26.78
N LEU A 868 -39.46 -24.69 -25.46
CA LEU A 868 -38.61 -23.69 -24.82
C LEU A 868 -37.14 -23.82 -25.23
N ILE A 869 -36.66 -25.05 -25.42
CA ILE A 869 -35.30 -25.34 -25.93
C ILE A 869 -35.16 -24.88 -27.39
N GLU A 870 -36.22 -24.99 -28.19
CA GLU A 870 -36.20 -24.51 -29.59
C GLU A 870 -36.21 -22.97 -29.67
N GLU A 871 -36.94 -22.30 -28.76
CA GLU A 871 -37.11 -20.84 -28.77
C GLU A 871 -35.91 -20.06 -28.18
N TYR A 872 -35.21 -20.63 -27.20
CA TYR A 872 -34.13 -19.97 -26.43
C TYR A 872 -32.86 -20.80 -26.45
#